data_AF-A0AA43GPJ8-F1
#
_entry.id   AF-A0AA43GPJ8-F1
#
_cell.length_a   1.000
_cell.length_b   1.000
_cell.length_c   1.000
_cell.angle_alpha   90.00
_cell.angle_beta   90.00
_cell.angle_gamma   90.00
#
_symmetry.space_group_name_H-M   'P 1'
#
loop_
_entity.id
_entity.type
_entity.pdbx_description
1 polymer ?
#
loop_
_entity_poly.entity_id
_entity_poly.type
_entity_poly.pdbx_seq_one_letter_code
_entity_poly.pdbx_strand_id
1 'polypeptide(L)'
;MSSQKNIPKLRFPEFRDAGVWRESKLENILELLSGYAFKSEYFSENGKKLLTPKNFTKDGNANFSKENTKFTTEECDSRYVCKEGDLLLLLTDLTPSCELLGMPIFIKKEDGESLLNQRIVKVIPTKETSINFLLFFFLTNSYRKRIKNTATGSTVRHSSNKIILGTSLYFPSLPEQQKIADCLSSLDDRITTENEKLDTLKTHKKGLMQQLFPAQGETLPKLRFPEFRDAGVWEEKKLGEIAAFHKGKGISKADIDSNGKIPCVRYGELYTHYKEIISSIASKTNLSITELFLGCKNDVIIPSSGETKLDIATASCLTLDGVALGGDINVIRCDQNGIFMSYYLNACKKFEIAKIAQGDTVVHLYSSQLRKLDITLPKLPEQQKIADCLSSLDDRITAENEKLDTLKTHKKGLMQQLFPAEGETLPKKKLEDIAPLQHRTIMTEQNHKQLGTTLWGIADQLRGAMNADDFRDYMLSFLFLRYLSDNYEAAAQKELGSDYPDNNILGLTENSKTTPLQLWYDQNPDDIKEFEKQMRRKAHYVIKPQHLWGNIAEMARTQNKKLLETLQEGLKYIENESFDSNFQGLFSEINLNSEKLGKTLPDRNAKLCTIITAIAEGLNNFSTDSDTLGDAYEYLIGQFASGSGKKAGEFYTPQQISSILSAVVTLDSQDPSTGKKKHLDSVLDFACGSGSLLLNVRHQLGLQGISKIYGQEKNITTYNLARMNMLLHGVKDSEFEIFHGDTLLNQWEMLKEANPAKKPSFDAVVANPPFSYRWEPTEAMSNDVRFKNYGLAPKSAADFAFLLHGFHYLKPEGTMAIVLPHGVLFRGGAEEKIRTKLLKDDNIDTVIGLPANLFYSTGIPVCILVLKKCKKPDDVLFINAAEYFEKGKRQNRLLPEHISKIIDTYQFRRSEERYSRIVPMTEIESNGYNLNISRYISTAMSEEEIDLDAVHSTLLEVEKKIDASTKRHNQFLKELGLPPLP
;
A
#
# COMPACT_ATOMS: atom_id res chain seq x y z
N MET A 1 10.84 35.97 -17.91
CA MET A 1 12.21 35.60 -18.36
C MET A 1 12.34 34.11 -18.20
N SER A 2 12.56 33.39 -19.30
CA SER A 2 12.68 31.93 -19.36
C SER A 2 13.92 31.50 -18.57
N SER A 3 13.76 30.72 -17.50
CA SER A 3 14.88 30.08 -16.81
C SER A 3 15.50 29.05 -17.77
N GLN A 4 16.71 29.34 -18.26
CA GLN A 4 17.45 28.39 -19.09
C GLN A 4 17.73 27.13 -18.26
N LYS A 5 17.01 26.03 -18.56
CA LYS A 5 16.96 24.75 -17.80
C LYS A 5 18.31 24.01 -17.69
N ASN A 6 19.39 24.56 -18.27
CA ASN A 6 20.66 23.88 -18.50
C ASN A 6 21.85 24.67 -17.91
N ILE A 7 21.58 25.57 -16.97
CA ILE A 7 22.58 26.35 -16.23
C ILE A 7 22.40 26.06 -14.73
N PRO A 8 23.46 25.67 -14.02
CA PRO A 8 23.43 25.58 -12.56
C PRO A 8 23.03 26.91 -11.91
N LYS A 9 22.31 26.86 -10.78
CA LYS A 9 21.98 28.07 -10.01
C LYS A 9 23.24 28.72 -9.44
N LEU A 10 24.15 27.91 -8.93
CA LEU A 10 25.47 28.33 -8.46
C LEU A 10 26.52 27.94 -9.49
N ARG A 11 27.30 28.92 -9.93
CA ARG A 11 28.40 28.70 -10.89
C ARG A 11 29.61 29.51 -10.48
N PHE A 12 30.79 28.89 -10.54
CA PHE A 12 32.05 29.56 -10.22
C PHE A 12 32.23 30.78 -11.14
N PRO A 13 32.78 31.91 -10.62
CA PRO A 13 32.91 33.15 -11.38
C PRO A 13 33.53 32.99 -12.76
N GLU A 14 34.57 32.15 -12.88
CA GLU A 14 35.29 31.89 -14.13
C GLU A 14 34.46 31.17 -15.22
N PHE A 15 33.32 30.57 -14.86
CA PHE A 15 32.44 29.86 -15.81
C PHE A 15 31.10 30.55 -16.03
N ARG A 16 30.81 31.68 -15.38
CA ARG A 16 29.50 32.36 -15.52
C ARG A 16 29.17 32.72 -16.97
N ASP A 17 30.19 33.10 -17.74
CA ASP A 17 30.06 33.48 -19.15
C ASP A 17 30.27 32.30 -20.13
N ALA A 18 30.52 31.08 -19.64
CA ALA A 18 30.83 29.90 -20.47
C ALA A 18 29.60 29.31 -21.22
N GLY A 19 28.44 29.96 -21.18
CA GLY A 19 27.21 29.52 -21.84
C GLY A 19 26.54 28.31 -21.18
N VAL A 20 25.53 27.74 -21.84
CA VAL A 20 24.77 26.57 -21.33
C VAL A 20 25.61 25.28 -21.35
N TRP A 21 25.34 24.37 -20.42
CA TRP A 21 25.91 23.02 -20.48
C TRP A 21 25.39 22.29 -21.72
N ARG A 22 26.24 21.45 -22.33
CA ARG A 22 25.91 20.73 -23.57
C ARG A 22 25.18 19.43 -23.23
N GLU A 23 24.12 19.12 -23.98
CA GLU A 23 23.48 17.82 -23.88
C GLU A 23 24.36 16.76 -24.53
N SER A 24 24.63 15.66 -23.82
CA SER A 24 25.34 14.51 -24.35
C SER A 24 24.82 13.22 -23.71
N LYS A 25 24.88 12.11 -24.44
CA LYS A 25 24.60 10.79 -23.89
C LYS A 25 25.80 10.27 -23.10
N LEU A 26 25.54 9.45 -22.08
CA LEU A 26 26.61 8.82 -21.30
C LEU A 26 27.57 8.00 -22.19
N GLU A 27 27.07 7.36 -23.25
CA GLU A 27 27.90 6.62 -24.22
C GLU A 27 28.99 7.45 -24.91
N ASN A 28 28.81 8.78 -24.99
CA ASN A 28 29.79 9.67 -25.61
C ASN A 28 30.87 10.15 -24.62
N ILE A 29 30.68 9.94 -23.32
CA ILE A 29 31.54 10.51 -22.28
C ILE A 29 32.16 9.48 -21.34
N LEU A 30 31.66 8.24 -21.34
CA LEU A 30 32.18 7.12 -20.58
C LEU A 30 31.88 5.76 -21.23
N GLU A 31 32.65 4.74 -20.83
CA GLU A 31 32.42 3.33 -21.09
C GLU A 31 32.10 2.58 -19.78
N LEU A 32 31.49 1.39 -19.90
CA LEU A 32 31.16 0.54 -18.76
C LEU A 32 31.77 -0.85 -18.93
N LEU A 33 32.62 -1.25 -17.98
CA LEU A 33 33.08 -2.63 -17.86
C LEU A 33 32.13 -3.42 -16.95
N SER A 34 31.42 -4.40 -17.52
CA SER A 34 30.57 -5.32 -16.76
C SER A 34 31.38 -6.26 -15.88
N GLY A 35 30.93 -6.49 -14.65
CA GLY A 35 31.58 -7.43 -13.74
C GLY A 35 31.45 -8.91 -14.13
N TYR A 36 32.32 -9.71 -13.53
CA TYR A 36 32.47 -11.14 -13.79
C TYR A 36 31.47 -11.96 -12.95
N ALA A 37 30.93 -13.04 -13.54
CA ALA A 37 29.95 -13.90 -12.90
C ALA A 37 30.64 -15.01 -12.09
N PHE A 38 31.09 -14.69 -10.88
CA PHE A 38 31.72 -15.64 -9.96
C PHE A 38 30.75 -16.74 -9.51
N LYS A 39 31.23 -17.98 -9.44
CA LYS A 39 30.43 -19.14 -9.02
C LYS A 39 30.42 -19.25 -7.50
N SER A 40 29.23 -19.51 -6.94
CA SER A 40 29.04 -19.60 -5.50
C SER A 40 29.82 -20.74 -4.82
N GLU A 41 30.22 -21.77 -5.56
CA GLU A 41 31.01 -22.90 -5.06
C GLU A 41 32.42 -22.50 -4.59
N TYR A 42 32.94 -21.36 -5.07
CA TYR A 42 34.24 -20.83 -4.67
C TYR A 42 34.15 -19.72 -3.63
N PHE A 43 33.00 -19.51 -2.99
CA PHE A 43 32.87 -18.52 -1.93
C PHE A 43 33.46 -19.06 -0.62
N SER A 44 34.42 -18.33 -0.04
CA SER A 44 35.20 -18.79 1.11
C SER A 44 35.79 -17.60 1.85
N GLU A 45 35.77 -17.59 3.18
CA GLU A 45 36.31 -16.50 4.02
C GLU A 45 37.82 -16.25 3.80
N ASN A 46 38.56 -17.23 3.27
CA ASN A 46 40.00 -17.11 2.98
C ASN A 46 40.31 -16.58 1.57
N GLY A 47 39.30 -16.12 0.83
CA GLY A 47 39.43 -15.63 -0.54
C GLY A 47 39.75 -14.14 -0.68
N LYS A 48 39.79 -13.65 -1.93
CA LYS A 48 39.84 -12.22 -2.27
C LYS A 48 38.46 -11.58 -2.06
N LYS A 49 38.42 -10.31 -1.64
CA LYS A 49 37.16 -9.57 -1.42
C LYS A 49 36.35 -9.48 -2.71
N LEU A 50 35.06 -9.76 -2.61
CA LEU A 50 34.12 -9.76 -3.73
C LEU A 50 33.04 -8.70 -3.51
N LEU A 51 32.88 -7.79 -4.47
CA LEU A 51 31.84 -6.78 -4.44
C LEU A 51 30.45 -7.40 -4.64
N THR A 52 29.46 -6.88 -3.92
CA THR A 52 28.07 -7.29 -4.01
C THR A 52 27.17 -6.06 -3.94
N PRO A 53 25.88 -6.18 -4.33
CA PRO A 53 24.92 -5.08 -4.16
C PRO A 53 24.83 -4.54 -2.73
N LYS A 54 25.16 -5.33 -1.71
CA LYS A 54 25.14 -4.90 -0.30
C LYS A 54 26.26 -3.93 0.08
N ASN A 55 27.30 -3.81 -0.75
CA ASN A 55 28.40 -2.88 -0.49
C ASN A 55 28.06 -1.44 -0.93
N PHE A 56 26.95 -1.22 -1.65
CA PHE A 56 26.51 0.10 -2.09
C PHE A 56 25.67 0.79 -1.01
N THR A 57 26.01 2.03 -0.68
CA THR A 57 25.28 2.86 0.29
C THR A 57 24.75 4.14 -0.37
N LYS A 58 23.83 4.85 0.30
CA LYS A 58 23.17 6.05 -0.23
C LYS A 58 24.08 7.27 -0.32
N ASP A 59 25.15 7.29 0.46
CA ASP A 59 26.12 8.37 0.54
C ASP A 59 27.27 8.23 -0.47
N GLY A 60 27.27 7.18 -1.29
CA GLY A 60 28.27 6.98 -2.35
C GLY A 60 29.59 6.37 -1.88
N ASN A 61 29.66 5.89 -0.64
CA ASN A 61 30.81 5.18 -0.09
C ASN A 61 30.63 3.66 -0.23
N ALA A 62 31.72 2.91 -0.31
CA ALA A 62 31.65 1.45 -0.23
C ALA A 62 31.55 1.00 1.23
N ASN A 63 30.69 0.03 1.52
CA ASN A 63 30.59 -0.59 2.85
C ASN A 63 31.17 -2.00 2.83
N PHE A 64 32.40 -2.15 3.33
CA PHE A 64 33.11 -3.42 3.47
C PHE A 64 33.04 -4.00 4.89
N SER A 65 31.92 -3.80 5.61
CA SER A 65 31.71 -4.48 6.90
C SER A 65 31.79 -6.01 6.75
N LYS A 66 32.10 -6.72 7.85
CA LYS A 66 32.18 -8.18 7.85
C LYS A 66 30.89 -8.85 7.37
N GLU A 67 29.73 -8.25 7.65
CA GLU A 67 28.42 -8.76 7.26
C GLU A 67 28.07 -8.52 5.78
N ASN A 68 28.66 -7.49 5.17
CA ASN A 68 28.40 -7.08 3.79
C ASN A 68 29.47 -7.55 2.80
N THR A 69 30.62 -8.02 3.29
CA THR A 69 31.74 -8.44 2.45
C THR A 69 31.69 -9.94 2.19
N LYS A 70 31.70 -10.32 0.91
CA LYS A 70 31.92 -11.71 0.49
C LYS A 70 33.34 -11.90 0.03
N PHE A 71 33.79 -13.14 0.01
CA PHE A 71 35.14 -13.52 -0.39
C PHE A 71 35.09 -14.71 -1.34
N THR A 72 36.00 -14.78 -2.30
CA THR A 72 36.09 -15.90 -3.24
C THR A 72 37.53 -16.29 -3.55
N THR A 73 37.76 -17.59 -3.75
CA THR A 73 39.04 -18.15 -4.19
C THR A 73 39.09 -18.40 -5.70
N GLU A 74 38.03 -18.08 -6.44
CA GLU A 74 38.01 -18.19 -7.91
C GLU A 74 38.96 -17.15 -8.51
N GLU A 75 39.89 -17.59 -9.35
CA GLU A 75 40.77 -16.70 -10.09
C GLU A 75 40.03 -16.06 -11.27
N CYS A 76 40.30 -14.79 -11.53
CA CYS A 76 39.73 -14.04 -12.64
C CYS A 76 40.77 -13.16 -13.31
N ASP A 77 40.46 -12.66 -14.51
CA ASP A 77 41.30 -11.69 -15.20
C ASP A 77 41.52 -10.43 -14.33
N SER A 78 42.76 -9.93 -14.33
CA SER A 78 43.19 -8.72 -13.62
C SER A 78 42.32 -7.48 -13.91
N ARG A 79 41.67 -7.42 -15.07
CA ARG A 79 40.77 -6.31 -15.42
C ARG A 79 39.53 -6.19 -14.52
N TYR A 80 39.16 -7.26 -13.82
CA TYR A 80 38.05 -7.27 -12.86
C TYR A 80 38.50 -6.94 -11.43
N VAL A 81 39.78 -6.62 -11.22
CA VAL A 81 40.27 -6.13 -9.93
C VAL A 81 39.99 -4.64 -9.83
N CYS A 82 39.16 -4.26 -8.86
CA CYS A 82 38.87 -2.90 -8.47
C CYS A 82 39.92 -2.39 -7.47
N LYS A 83 40.42 -1.18 -7.72
CA LYS A 83 41.50 -0.54 -6.96
C LYS A 83 41.10 0.88 -6.55
N GLU A 84 41.91 1.49 -5.69
CA GLU A 84 41.78 2.90 -5.33
C GLU A 84 41.58 3.78 -6.57
N GLY A 85 40.57 4.65 -6.54
CA GLY A 85 40.23 5.55 -7.64
C GLY A 85 39.19 5.00 -8.61
N ASP A 86 38.79 3.73 -8.50
CA ASP A 86 37.75 3.16 -9.36
C ASP A 86 36.35 3.60 -8.93
N LEU A 87 35.55 4.05 -9.91
CA LEU A 87 34.14 4.39 -9.76
C LEU A 87 33.26 3.25 -10.27
N LEU A 88 32.32 2.79 -9.44
CA LEU A 88 31.45 1.65 -9.74
C LEU A 88 29.98 2.06 -9.69
N LEU A 89 29.13 1.43 -10.50
CA LEU A 89 27.66 1.61 -10.48
C LEU A 89 26.93 0.28 -10.28
N LEU A 90 25.85 0.33 -9.51
CA LEU A 90 24.99 -0.83 -9.28
C LEU A 90 23.91 -0.99 -10.35
N LEU A 91 23.77 -2.17 -10.96
CA LEU A 91 22.73 -2.46 -11.98
C LEU A 91 21.51 -3.20 -11.44
N THR A 92 21.50 -3.56 -10.16
CA THR A 92 20.40 -4.31 -9.53
C THR A 92 20.17 -3.81 -8.12
N ASP A 93 18.92 -3.46 -7.81
CA ASP A 93 18.45 -3.21 -6.45
C ASP A 93 17.58 -4.38 -5.99
N LEU A 94 17.88 -4.90 -4.80
CA LEU A 94 17.20 -6.05 -4.20
C LEU A 94 15.85 -5.70 -3.57
N THR A 95 15.45 -4.42 -3.62
CA THR A 95 14.23 -3.90 -3.00
C THR A 95 13.25 -3.32 -4.02
N PRO A 96 11.93 -3.37 -3.74
CA PRO A 96 10.93 -2.74 -4.60
C PRO A 96 11.05 -1.20 -4.65
N SER A 97 11.65 -0.58 -3.62
CA SER A 97 11.78 0.88 -3.52
C SER A 97 12.76 1.47 -4.54
N CYS A 98 13.65 0.65 -5.11
CA CYS A 98 14.58 1.03 -6.17
C CYS A 98 15.49 2.20 -5.80
N GLU A 99 15.92 2.29 -4.54
CA GLU A 99 16.72 3.40 -4.01
C GLU A 99 18.21 3.34 -4.36
N LEU A 100 18.76 2.13 -4.54
CA LEU A 100 20.19 1.89 -4.80
C LEU A 100 20.49 1.62 -6.28
N LEU A 101 19.48 1.42 -7.13
CA LEU A 101 19.72 1.15 -8.55
C LEU A 101 20.45 2.31 -9.23
N GLY A 102 21.61 2.06 -9.84
CA GLY A 102 22.50 3.05 -10.45
C GLY A 102 23.34 3.83 -9.43
N MET A 103 23.37 3.45 -8.16
CA MET A 103 24.10 4.21 -7.13
C MET A 103 25.60 4.09 -7.40
N PRO A 104 26.37 5.18 -7.33
CA PRO A 104 27.83 5.12 -7.42
C PRO A 104 28.46 4.66 -6.10
N ILE A 105 29.60 3.99 -6.18
CA ILE A 105 30.58 3.95 -5.09
C ILE A 105 31.97 4.22 -5.64
N PHE A 106 32.80 4.89 -4.84
CA PHE A 106 34.20 5.18 -5.16
C PHE A 106 35.11 4.35 -4.24
N ILE A 107 36.05 3.60 -4.81
CA ILE A 107 36.96 2.75 -4.03
C ILE A 107 38.08 3.62 -3.44
N LYS A 108 38.15 3.67 -2.11
CA LYS A 108 39.18 4.40 -1.36
C LYS A 108 40.40 3.52 -1.09
N LYS A 109 41.50 4.14 -0.69
CA LYS A 109 42.72 3.43 -0.31
C LYS A 109 42.51 2.41 0.81
N GLU A 110 41.74 2.80 1.83
CA GLU A 110 41.40 1.97 2.99
C GLU A 110 40.53 0.76 2.66
N ASP A 111 39.77 0.83 1.55
CA ASP A 111 38.94 -0.26 1.08
C ASP A 111 39.75 -1.44 0.55
N GLY A 112 41.01 -1.22 0.15
CA GLY A 112 41.88 -2.23 -0.48
C GLY A 112 41.34 -2.80 -1.79
N GLU A 113 42.04 -3.78 -2.36
CA GLU A 113 41.61 -4.41 -3.62
C GLU A 113 40.36 -5.29 -3.44
N SER A 114 39.46 -5.25 -4.42
CA SER A 114 38.24 -6.07 -4.47
C SER A 114 37.92 -6.53 -5.90
N LEU A 115 37.09 -7.56 -6.04
CA LEU A 115 36.73 -8.15 -7.32
C LEU A 115 35.36 -7.66 -7.81
N LEU A 116 35.30 -7.23 -9.07
CA LEU A 116 34.11 -6.71 -9.76
C LEU A 116 33.15 -7.84 -10.15
N ASN A 117 32.06 -7.96 -9.40
CA ASN A 117 31.06 -9.02 -9.59
C ASN A 117 29.97 -8.63 -10.59
N GLN A 118 29.25 -9.63 -11.11
CA GLN A 118 28.10 -9.44 -11.99
C GLN A 118 27.07 -8.47 -11.38
N ARG A 119 26.36 -7.75 -12.25
CA ARG A 119 25.38 -6.69 -11.90
C ARG A 119 26.00 -5.45 -11.23
N ILE A 120 27.32 -5.35 -11.24
CA ILE A 120 28.07 -4.14 -10.93
C ILE A 120 28.91 -3.81 -12.17
N VAL A 121 29.03 -2.53 -12.48
CA VAL A 121 29.86 -2.05 -13.60
C VAL A 121 30.92 -1.09 -13.09
N LYS A 122 32.11 -1.16 -13.67
CA LYS A 122 33.16 -0.16 -13.49
C LYS A 122 33.02 0.92 -14.57
N VAL A 123 33.03 2.18 -14.15
CA VAL A 123 32.93 3.35 -15.01
C VAL A 123 34.33 3.72 -15.51
N ILE A 124 34.47 3.86 -16.83
CA ILE A 124 35.71 4.26 -17.49
C ILE A 124 35.44 5.57 -18.23
N PRO A 125 35.83 6.74 -17.68
CA PRO A 125 35.58 8.02 -18.33
C PRO A 125 36.42 8.19 -19.60
N THR A 126 35.90 8.96 -20.56
CA THR A 126 36.71 9.44 -21.69
C THR A 126 37.67 10.55 -21.27
N LYS A 127 38.58 10.97 -22.16
CA LYS A 127 39.56 12.03 -21.90
C LYS A 127 38.95 13.41 -21.61
N GLU A 128 37.68 13.62 -21.96
CA GLU A 128 36.97 14.89 -21.75
C GLU A 128 36.12 14.89 -20.47
N THR A 129 36.21 13.83 -19.65
CA THR A 129 35.33 13.63 -18.49
C THR A 129 36.13 13.38 -17.22
N SER A 130 35.82 14.11 -16.15
CA SER A 130 36.41 13.88 -14.83
C SER A 130 35.67 12.75 -14.09
N ILE A 131 36.41 11.76 -13.60
CA ILE A 131 35.84 10.64 -12.81
C ILE A 131 35.22 11.11 -11.49
N ASN A 132 35.85 12.11 -10.85
CA ASN A 132 35.36 12.67 -9.59
C ASN A 132 34.09 13.49 -9.82
N PHE A 133 33.96 14.17 -10.96
CA PHE A 133 32.70 14.80 -11.34
C PHE A 133 31.60 13.75 -11.53
N LEU A 134 31.89 12.62 -12.20
CA LEU A 134 30.93 11.54 -12.40
C LEU A 134 30.40 10.95 -11.09
N LEU A 135 31.24 10.86 -10.05
CA LEU A 135 30.80 10.43 -8.71
C LEU A 135 29.64 11.31 -8.21
N PHE A 136 29.84 12.62 -8.14
CA PHE A 136 28.81 13.55 -7.66
C PHE A 136 27.63 13.65 -8.62
N PHE A 137 27.89 13.61 -9.92
CA PHE A 137 26.88 13.61 -10.95
C PHE A 137 25.90 12.43 -10.81
N PHE A 138 26.41 11.22 -10.56
CA PHE A 138 25.58 10.04 -10.35
C PHE A 138 24.83 10.04 -9.00
N LEU A 139 25.24 10.88 -8.05
CA LEU A 139 24.49 11.13 -6.82
C LEU A 139 23.37 12.17 -7.01
N THR A 140 23.34 12.92 -8.13
CA THR A 140 22.30 13.94 -8.37
C THR A 140 20.93 13.31 -8.58
N ASN A 141 19.89 13.96 -8.03
CA ASN A 141 18.51 13.52 -8.20
C ASN A 141 18.10 13.39 -9.68
N SER A 142 18.61 14.27 -10.56
CA SER A 142 18.36 14.22 -12.00
C SER A 142 18.78 12.89 -12.63
N TYR A 143 19.99 12.43 -12.34
CA TYR A 143 20.45 11.12 -12.80
C TYR A 143 19.70 9.97 -12.10
N ARG A 144 19.59 10.01 -10.76
CA ARG A 144 18.96 8.93 -9.97
C ARG A 144 17.51 8.67 -10.42
N LYS A 145 16.72 9.73 -10.67
CA LYS A 145 15.33 9.63 -11.14
C LYS A 145 15.24 8.97 -12.52
N ARG A 146 16.08 9.37 -13.46
CA ARG A 146 16.09 8.80 -14.82
C ARG A 146 16.40 7.31 -14.83
N ILE A 147 17.37 6.88 -14.03
CA ILE A 147 17.68 5.45 -13.87
C ILE A 147 16.52 4.70 -13.21
N LYS A 148 15.90 5.27 -12.17
CA LYS A 148 14.76 4.65 -11.48
C LYS A 148 13.52 4.50 -12.37
N ASN A 149 13.23 5.49 -13.22
CA ASN A 149 12.07 5.49 -14.13
C ASN A 149 12.23 4.53 -15.32
N THR A 150 13.48 4.24 -15.70
CA THR A 150 13.78 3.29 -16.77
C THR A 150 13.93 1.85 -16.28
N ALA A 151 13.97 1.65 -14.96
CA ALA A 151 14.16 0.35 -14.32
C ALA A 151 13.04 -0.65 -14.62
N THR A 152 13.41 -1.93 -14.70
CA THR A 152 12.51 -3.05 -14.94
C THR A 152 12.39 -3.94 -13.70
N GLY A 153 11.35 -4.78 -13.64
CA GLY A 153 11.07 -5.67 -12.50
C GLY A 153 10.19 -5.06 -11.42
N SER A 154 9.55 -5.90 -10.60
CA SER A 154 8.63 -5.50 -9.52
C SER A 154 9.25 -5.65 -8.12
N THR A 155 9.72 -6.86 -7.77
CA THR A 155 10.35 -7.15 -6.47
C THR A 155 11.82 -6.75 -6.44
N VAL A 156 12.53 -7.07 -7.51
CA VAL A 156 13.94 -6.74 -7.72
C VAL A 156 13.99 -5.83 -8.94
N ARG A 157 14.67 -4.69 -8.79
CA ARG A 157 14.69 -3.65 -9.81
C ARG A 157 16.01 -3.70 -10.55
N HIS A 158 15.95 -3.71 -11.87
CA HIS A 158 17.12 -3.90 -12.71
C HIS A 158 17.29 -2.76 -13.72
N SER A 159 18.55 -2.50 -14.07
CA SER A 159 18.95 -1.69 -15.22
C SER A 159 19.91 -2.49 -16.11
N SER A 160 20.31 -1.90 -17.23
CA SER A 160 21.26 -2.47 -18.17
C SER A 160 22.25 -1.41 -18.64
N ASN A 161 23.41 -1.84 -19.14
CA ASN A 161 24.41 -0.92 -19.71
C ASN A 161 23.79 -0.06 -20.81
N LYS A 162 22.91 -0.63 -21.66
CA LYS A 162 22.22 0.11 -22.72
C LYS A 162 21.35 1.25 -22.17
N ILE A 163 20.65 1.01 -21.06
CA ILE A 163 19.81 2.04 -20.42
C ILE A 163 20.69 3.16 -19.84
N ILE A 164 21.75 2.80 -19.11
CA ILE A 164 22.66 3.79 -18.53
C ILE A 164 23.34 4.60 -19.63
N LEU A 165 24.02 3.95 -20.57
CA LEU A 165 24.76 4.59 -21.66
C LEU A 165 23.85 5.45 -22.57
N GLY A 166 22.59 5.04 -22.77
CA GLY A 166 21.62 5.80 -23.55
C GLY A 166 21.03 7.02 -22.85
N THR A 167 21.37 7.31 -21.59
CA THR A 167 20.84 8.45 -20.83
C THR A 167 21.49 9.76 -21.32
N SER A 168 20.69 10.69 -21.87
CA SER A 168 21.13 12.03 -22.31
C SER A 168 21.05 13.05 -21.18
N LEU A 169 22.15 13.67 -20.78
CA LEU A 169 22.18 14.67 -19.71
C LEU A 169 23.07 15.86 -20.09
N TYR A 170 23.01 16.94 -19.31
CA TYR A 170 23.81 18.14 -19.54
C TYR A 170 25.17 18.03 -18.85
N PHE A 171 26.24 18.37 -19.58
CA PHE A 171 27.62 18.33 -19.10
C PHE A 171 28.34 19.67 -19.30
N PRO A 172 29.15 20.10 -18.32
CA PRO A 172 30.03 21.24 -18.46
C PRO A 172 31.33 20.87 -19.17
N SER A 173 32.14 21.89 -19.45
CA SER A 173 33.53 21.71 -19.88
C SER A 173 34.37 20.97 -18.82
N LEU A 174 35.40 20.24 -19.25
CA LEU A 174 36.29 19.50 -18.32
C LEU A 174 36.87 20.38 -17.18
N PRO A 175 37.33 21.63 -17.41
CA PRO A 175 37.78 22.50 -16.33
C PRO A 175 36.69 22.81 -15.29
N GLU A 176 35.45 23.01 -15.74
CA GLU A 176 34.31 23.25 -14.85
C GLU A 176 33.89 21.98 -14.11
N GLN A 177 33.93 20.81 -14.76
CA GLN A 177 33.75 19.51 -14.10
C GLN A 177 34.74 19.32 -12.95
N GLN A 178 36.02 19.59 -13.20
CA GLN A 178 37.07 19.45 -12.19
C GLN A 178 36.85 20.41 -11.02
N LYS A 179 36.48 21.66 -11.29
CA LYS A 179 36.22 22.66 -10.24
C LYS A 179 35.05 22.28 -9.33
N ILE A 180 33.96 21.78 -9.92
CA ILE A 180 32.80 21.27 -9.16
C ILE A 180 33.21 20.08 -8.30
N ALA A 181 33.96 19.13 -8.88
CA ALA A 181 34.44 17.96 -8.17
C ALA A 181 35.38 18.34 -7.01
N ASP A 182 36.36 19.21 -7.23
CA ASP A 182 37.30 19.67 -6.20
C ASP A 182 36.57 20.34 -5.02
N CYS A 183 35.57 21.17 -5.31
CA CYS A 183 34.76 21.83 -4.28
C CYS A 183 34.01 20.82 -3.41
N LEU A 184 33.30 19.87 -4.02
CA LEU A 184 32.53 18.87 -3.28
C LEU A 184 33.42 17.85 -2.56
N SER A 185 34.52 17.43 -3.17
CA SER A 185 35.52 16.56 -2.54
C SER A 185 36.15 17.21 -1.31
N SER A 186 36.50 18.51 -1.37
CA SER A 186 37.07 19.21 -0.21
C SER A 186 36.11 19.24 0.99
N LEU A 187 34.81 19.27 0.74
CA LEU A 187 33.79 19.21 1.78
C LEU A 187 33.60 17.78 2.31
N ASP A 188 33.74 16.76 1.46
CA ASP A 188 33.76 15.36 1.91
C ASP A 188 34.96 15.04 2.80
N ASP A 189 36.14 15.57 2.47
CA ASP A 189 37.33 15.46 3.32
C ASP A 189 37.06 16.10 4.69
N ARG A 190 36.45 17.28 4.71
CA ARG A 190 36.07 17.98 5.94
C ARG A 190 35.08 17.18 6.78
N ILE A 191 34.03 16.62 6.16
CA ILE A 191 33.03 15.77 6.82
C ILE A 191 33.71 14.54 7.42
N THR A 192 34.63 13.92 6.68
CA THR A 192 35.38 12.74 7.13
C THR A 192 36.23 13.07 8.36
N THR A 193 37.02 14.14 8.32
CA THR A 193 37.84 14.58 9.46
C THR A 193 37.01 14.94 10.69
N GLU A 194 35.87 15.63 10.53
CA GLU A 194 35.01 15.96 11.67
C GLU A 194 34.37 14.69 12.28
N ASN A 195 34.05 13.68 11.47
CA ASN A 195 33.56 12.41 11.97
C ASN A 195 34.65 11.65 12.78
N GLU A 196 35.89 11.60 12.29
CA GLU A 196 37.03 11.02 13.02
C GLU A 196 37.29 11.74 14.36
N LYS A 197 37.18 13.06 14.36
CA LYS A 197 37.28 13.89 15.58
C LYS A 197 36.18 13.54 16.58
N LEU A 198 34.93 13.42 16.12
CA LEU A 198 33.79 13.04 16.94
C LEU A 198 33.99 11.65 17.58
N ASP A 199 34.49 10.67 16.82
CA ASP A 199 34.76 9.33 17.34
C ASP A 199 35.94 9.31 18.33
N THR A 200 36.94 10.16 18.13
CA THR A 200 38.03 10.38 19.10
C THR A 200 37.50 10.99 20.39
N LEU A 201 36.59 11.97 20.33
CA LEU A 201 35.96 12.58 21.51
C LEU A 201 35.11 11.57 22.30
N LYS A 202 34.34 10.71 21.62
CA LYS A 202 33.59 9.62 22.27
C LYS A 202 34.54 8.65 22.98
N THR A 203 35.68 8.33 22.34
CA THR A 203 36.71 7.47 22.94
C THR A 203 37.34 8.14 24.17
N HIS A 204 37.61 9.44 24.10
CA HIS A 204 38.11 10.23 25.23
C HIS A 204 37.11 10.23 26.39
N LYS A 205 35.80 10.46 26.13
CA LYS A 205 34.74 10.37 27.15
C LYS A 205 34.75 9.02 27.85
N LYS A 206 34.81 7.92 27.09
CA LYS A 206 34.87 6.57 27.65
C LYS A 206 36.09 6.39 28.56
N GLY A 207 37.27 6.83 28.12
CA GLY A 207 38.50 6.77 28.91
C GLY A 207 38.44 7.62 30.18
N LEU A 208 37.82 8.81 30.11
CA LEU A 208 37.62 9.70 31.26
C LEU A 208 36.65 9.08 32.28
N MET A 209 35.53 8.51 31.84
CA MET A 209 34.57 7.80 32.70
C MET A 209 35.22 6.62 33.43
N GLN A 210 36.04 5.83 32.73
CA GLN A 210 36.77 4.70 33.34
C GLN A 210 37.75 5.13 34.45
N GLN A 211 38.15 6.39 34.49
CA GLN A 211 39.07 6.92 35.50
C GLN A 211 38.38 7.72 36.59
N LEU A 212 37.25 8.39 36.29
CA LEU A 212 36.44 9.15 37.25
C LEU A 212 35.51 8.29 38.09
N PHE A 213 35.28 7.04 37.70
CA PHE A 213 34.59 6.06 38.52
C PHE A 213 35.54 4.97 39.02
N PRO A 214 35.28 4.36 40.20
CA PRO A 214 36.04 3.22 40.68
C PRO A 214 35.96 2.04 39.71
N ALA A 215 37.07 1.32 39.56
CA ALA A 215 37.05 0.03 38.88
C ALA A 215 36.27 -1.02 39.69
N GLN A 216 35.93 -2.13 39.06
CA GLN A 216 35.21 -3.20 39.75
C GLN A 216 36.01 -3.72 40.96
N GLY A 217 35.40 -3.65 42.14
CA GLY A 217 36.02 -4.06 43.41
C GLY A 217 36.85 -2.97 44.09
N GLU A 218 36.99 -1.79 43.48
CA GLU A 218 37.62 -0.62 44.10
C GLU A 218 36.55 0.32 44.67
N THR A 219 36.89 1.08 45.72
CA THR A 219 36.01 2.07 46.36
C THR A 219 36.44 3.52 46.11
N LEU A 220 37.47 3.72 45.27
CA LEU A 220 37.99 5.03 44.91
C LEU A 220 38.28 5.08 43.40
N PRO A 221 38.02 6.22 42.74
CA PRO A 221 38.41 6.42 41.34
C PRO A 221 39.91 6.69 41.21
N LYS A 222 40.46 6.43 40.02
CA LYS A 222 41.87 6.74 39.72
C LYS A 222 42.11 8.25 39.58
N LEU A 223 41.15 8.95 38.99
CA LEU A 223 41.13 10.41 38.92
C LEU A 223 40.09 10.95 39.88
N ARG A 224 40.52 11.88 40.73
CA ARG A 224 39.66 12.56 41.70
C ARG A 224 40.00 14.04 41.75
N PHE A 225 38.97 14.87 41.71
CA PHE A 225 39.14 16.32 41.78
C PHE A 225 39.87 16.72 43.07
N PRO A 226 40.75 17.73 43.03
CA PRO A 226 41.60 18.09 44.16
C PRO A 226 40.86 18.26 45.48
N GLU A 227 39.69 18.88 45.45
CA GLU A 227 38.85 19.15 46.62
C GLU A 227 38.25 17.89 47.30
N PHE A 228 38.29 16.73 46.64
CA PHE A 228 37.75 15.48 47.18
C PHE A 228 38.81 14.42 47.50
N ARG A 229 40.10 14.67 47.24
CA ARG A 229 41.17 13.67 47.45
C ARG A 229 41.21 13.14 48.88
N ASP A 230 40.95 14.01 49.86
CA ASP A 230 40.94 13.68 51.29
C ASP A 230 39.54 13.33 51.84
N ALA A 231 38.51 13.20 50.98
CA ALA A 231 37.12 12.98 51.40
C ALA A 231 36.79 11.53 51.83
N GLY A 232 37.79 10.65 51.93
CA GLY A 232 37.63 9.23 52.27
C GLY A 232 37.14 8.37 51.09
N VAL A 233 36.94 7.07 51.35
CA VAL A 233 36.42 6.10 50.37
C VAL A 233 34.94 6.36 50.06
N TRP A 234 34.48 5.94 48.88
CA TRP A 234 33.06 5.98 48.55
C TRP A 234 32.28 4.93 49.34
N GLU A 235 31.05 5.24 49.71
CA GLU A 235 30.20 4.36 50.53
C GLU A 235 29.49 3.32 49.66
N GLU A 236 29.51 2.05 50.09
CA GLU A 236 28.77 0.97 49.46
C GLU A 236 27.36 0.87 50.07
N LYS A 237 26.34 0.88 49.20
CA LYS A 237 24.91 0.78 49.57
C LYS A 237 24.18 -0.07 48.55
N LYS A 238 22.99 -0.57 48.91
CA LYS A 238 22.09 -1.16 47.91
C LYS A 238 21.28 -0.07 47.24
N LEU A 239 21.07 -0.16 45.93
CA LEU A 239 20.25 0.80 45.20
C LEU A 239 18.83 0.91 45.78
N GLY A 240 18.27 -0.20 46.28
CA GLY A 240 16.98 -0.23 46.97
C GLY A 240 16.91 0.51 48.31
N GLU A 241 18.06 0.81 48.95
CA GLU A 241 18.13 1.53 50.23
C GLU A 241 18.09 3.05 50.03
N ILE A 242 18.45 3.53 48.84
CA ILE A 242 18.58 4.96 48.55
C ILE A 242 17.58 5.48 47.52
N ALA A 243 16.81 4.60 46.87
CA ALA A 243 15.91 4.97 45.78
C ALA A 243 14.52 4.32 45.91
N ALA A 244 13.50 5.12 45.60
CA ALA A 244 12.16 4.64 45.29
C ALA A 244 12.10 4.16 43.83
N PHE A 245 11.34 3.09 43.59
CA PHE A 245 11.15 2.55 42.25
C PHE A 245 9.68 2.64 41.86
N HIS A 246 9.44 3.19 40.68
CA HIS A 246 8.13 3.25 40.05
C HIS A 246 8.18 2.59 38.67
N LYS A 247 7.00 2.37 38.10
CA LYS A 247 6.84 1.87 36.74
C LYS A 247 6.01 2.87 35.96
N GLY A 248 6.41 3.13 34.71
CA GLY A 248 5.60 3.95 33.81
C GLY A 248 4.22 3.35 33.53
N LYS A 249 3.41 4.06 32.76
CA LYS A 249 2.04 3.65 32.40
C LYS A 249 1.92 3.53 30.88
N GLY A 250 1.05 2.63 30.41
CA GLY A 250 1.00 2.22 29.00
C GLY A 250 0.81 3.40 28.03
N ILE A 251 1.79 3.63 27.16
CA ILE A 251 1.73 4.54 26.02
C ILE A 251 2.06 3.70 24.79
N SER A 252 1.07 3.43 23.96
CA SER A 252 1.25 2.62 22.75
C SER A 252 1.84 3.45 21.61
N LYS A 253 2.24 2.78 20.52
CA LYS A 253 2.72 3.48 19.32
C LYS A 253 1.62 4.33 18.64
N ALA A 254 0.35 3.93 18.80
CA ALA A 254 -0.78 4.66 18.22
C ALA A 254 -1.10 5.95 18.99
N ASP A 255 -0.63 6.07 20.22
CA ASP A 255 -0.88 7.22 21.10
C ASP A 255 0.13 8.36 20.88
N ILE A 256 1.12 8.15 20.00
CA ILE A 256 2.13 9.14 19.64
C ILE A 256 1.59 10.03 18.52
N ASP A 257 1.61 11.34 18.76
CA ASP A 257 1.10 12.35 17.84
C ASP A 257 2.13 13.49 17.71
N SER A 258 2.49 13.85 16.48
CA SER A 258 3.37 14.99 16.18
C SER A 258 2.82 16.32 16.71
N ASN A 259 1.49 16.45 16.78
CA ASN A 259 0.79 17.61 17.35
C ASN A 259 0.39 17.39 18.82
N GLY A 260 0.94 16.36 19.47
CA GLY A 260 0.68 16.05 20.87
C GLY A 260 1.07 17.19 21.81
N LYS A 261 0.36 17.31 22.94
CA LYS A 261 0.62 18.36 23.94
C LYS A 261 1.58 17.92 25.04
N ILE A 262 1.56 16.64 25.40
CA ILE A 262 2.32 16.13 26.55
C ILE A 262 3.59 15.43 26.05
N PRO A 263 4.79 15.82 26.48
CA PRO A 263 6.02 15.13 26.13
C PRO A 263 6.02 13.72 26.73
N CYS A 264 6.44 12.71 25.97
CA CYS A 264 6.46 11.33 26.42
C CYS A 264 7.69 10.56 25.94
N VAL A 265 8.08 9.54 26.71
CA VAL A 265 9.17 8.62 26.39
C VAL A 265 8.67 7.18 26.47
N ARG A 266 8.91 6.41 25.41
CA ARG A 266 8.68 4.96 25.39
C ARG A 266 10.00 4.20 25.50
N TYR A 267 9.93 2.95 25.94
CA TYR A 267 11.13 2.15 26.24
C TYR A 267 12.07 2.03 25.04
N GLY A 268 11.53 1.82 23.82
CA GLY A 268 12.32 1.70 22.59
C GLY A 268 13.11 2.96 22.24
N GLU A 269 12.69 4.12 22.75
CA GLU A 269 13.36 5.40 22.51
C GLU A 269 14.61 5.57 23.37
N LEU A 270 14.72 4.85 24.50
CA LEU A 270 15.86 4.96 25.42
C LEU A 270 17.19 4.47 24.85
N TYR A 271 17.16 3.51 23.93
CA TYR A 271 18.36 2.98 23.27
C TYR A 271 18.46 3.39 21.79
N THR A 272 17.52 4.19 21.28
CA THR A 272 17.53 4.68 19.88
C THR A 272 17.69 6.19 19.77
N HIS A 273 17.15 6.97 20.71
CA HIS A 273 17.15 8.44 20.68
C HIS A 273 17.90 9.09 21.83
N TYR A 274 17.94 8.44 23.00
CA TYR A 274 18.49 9.03 24.21
C TYR A 274 19.84 8.43 24.61
N LYS A 275 20.59 9.17 25.43
CA LYS A 275 21.86 8.75 26.05
C LYS A 275 21.75 8.88 27.58
N GLU A 276 22.82 9.24 28.27
CA GLU A 276 22.84 9.37 29.73
C GLU A 276 21.96 10.53 30.25
N ILE A 277 21.77 11.57 29.43
CA ILE A 277 20.98 12.75 29.80
C ILE A 277 19.85 12.97 28.78
N ILE A 278 18.64 13.19 29.28
CA ILE A 278 17.47 13.58 28.49
C ILE A 278 17.13 15.03 28.81
N SER A 279 17.51 15.93 27.90
CA SER A 279 17.25 17.38 27.95
C SER A 279 16.21 17.87 26.95
N SER A 280 15.82 17.01 26.02
CA SER A 280 14.75 17.25 25.05
C SER A 280 13.99 15.95 24.79
N ILE A 281 12.69 16.03 24.51
CA ILE A 281 11.83 14.86 24.31
C ILE A 281 11.42 14.75 22.84
N ALA A 282 11.64 13.58 22.25
CA ALA A 282 11.37 13.29 20.84
C ALA A 282 9.88 13.10 20.52
N SER A 283 9.11 12.54 21.47
CA SER A 283 7.72 12.10 21.24
C SER A 283 6.73 12.88 22.09
N LYS A 284 5.51 13.06 21.57
CA LYS A 284 4.39 13.67 22.31
C LYS A 284 3.13 12.83 22.20
N THR A 285 2.23 12.98 23.18
CA THR A 285 0.95 12.29 23.25
C THR A 285 -0.19 13.25 23.62
N ASN A 286 -1.42 12.83 23.31
CA ASN A 286 -2.67 13.51 23.66
C ASN A 286 -3.51 12.73 24.68
N LEU A 287 -2.95 11.65 25.27
CA LEU A 287 -3.61 10.92 26.35
C LEU A 287 -3.89 11.83 27.55
N SER A 288 -4.94 11.49 28.32
CA SER A 288 -5.28 12.25 29.51
C SER A 288 -4.17 12.13 30.56
N ILE A 289 -3.82 13.21 31.26
CA ILE A 289 -2.82 13.20 32.34
C ILE A 289 -3.15 12.15 33.42
N THR A 290 -4.43 11.88 33.69
CA THR A 290 -4.87 10.86 34.65
C THR A 290 -4.51 9.43 34.22
N GLU A 291 -4.26 9.23 32.93
CA GLU A 291 -3.90 7.94 32.33
C GLU A 291 -2.38 7.76 32.22
N LEU A 292 -1.59 8.76 32.63
CA LEU A 292 -0.15 8.77 32.46
C LEU A 292 0.58 8.65 33.81
N PHE A 293 1.82 8.17 33.74
CA PHE A 293 2.80 8.34 34.82
C PHE A 293 3.75 9.46 34.42
N LEU A 294 3.80 10.53 35.20
CA LEU A 294 4.67 11.67 34.92
C LEU A 294 5.99 11.53 35.69
N GLY A 295 7.08 11.37 34.95
CA GLY A 295 8.43 11.50 35.45
C GLY A 295 8.76 12.94 35.85
N CYS A 296 9.67 13.06 36.78
CA CYS A 296 10.17 14.32 37.31
C CYS A 296 11.64 14.51 36.94
N LYS A 297 12.11 15.75 37.03
CA LYS A 297 13.53 16.06 36.97
C LYS A 297 14.28 15.21 38.02
N ASN A 298 15.48 14.76 37.66
CA ASN A 298 16.35 13.89 38.43
C ASN A 298 15.96 12.39 38.45
N ASP A 299 14.82 12.00 37.88
CA ASP A 299 14.50 10.57 37.74
C ASP A 299 15.48 9.90 36.78
N VAL A 300 16.01 8.74 37.18
CA VAL A 300 16.80 7.86 36.32
C VAL A 300 15.91 6.75 35.79
N ILE A 301 15.83 6.61 34.48
CA ILE A 301 14.95 5.67 33.80
C ILE A 301 15.74 4.59 33.07
N ILE A 302 15.24 3.34 33.12
CA ILE A 302 15.85 2.16 32.50
C ILE A 302 14.73 1.34 31.84
N PRO A 303 14.89 0.82 30.61
CA PRO A 303 13.91 -0.08 30.00
C PRO A 303 13.62 -1.29 30.90
N SER A 304 12.35 -1.70 31.02
CA SER A 304 11.97 -2.95 31.69
C SER A 304 11.83 -4.12 30.73
N SER A 305 11.79 -3.86 29.42
CA SER A 305 11.58 -4.84 28.35
C SER A 305 12.40 -4.44 27.12
N GLY A 306 12.90 -5.40 26.33
CA GLY A 306 13.62 -5.14 25.07
C GLY A 306 14.15 -6.42 24.41
N GLU A 307 14.94 -6.27 23.36
CA GLU A 307 15.43 -7.38 22.53
C GLU A 307 16.74 -8.00 23.02
N THR A 308 17.65 -7.20 23.61
CA THR A 308 18.94 -7.69 24.11
C THR A 308 19.20 -7.28 25.55
N LYS A 309 19.98 -8.11 26.26
CA LYS A 309 20.36 -7.84 27.66
C LYS A 309 21.19 -6.57 27.83
N LEU A 310 21.99 -6.19 26.83
CA LEU A 310 22.83 -5.00 26.89
C LEU A 310 22.05 -3.72 26.61
N ASP A 311 21.07 -3.77 25.70
CA ASP A 311 20.29 -2.57 25.35
C ASP A 311 19.43 -2.12 26.52
N ILE A 312 18.74 -3.06 27.18
CA ILE A 312 17.90 -2.75 28.36
C ILE A 312 18.71 -2.34 29.59
N ALA A 313 20.02 -2.57 29.60
CA ALA A 313 20.93 -2.15 30.68
C ALA A 313 21.42 -0.70 30.51
N THR A 314 20.68 0.12 29.78
CA THR A 314 20.98 1.54 29.54
C THR A 314 20.15 2.42 30.47
N ALA A 315 20.81 3.38 31.13
CA ALA A 315 20.16 4.30 32.07
C ALA A 315 20.21 5.74 31.56
N SER A 316 19.13 6.49 31.74
CA SER A 316 19.05 7.90 31.32
C SER A 316 18.44 8.76 32.42
N CYS A 317 18.98 9.95 32.64
CA CYS A 317 18.46 10.91 33.60
C CYS A 317 17.54 11.93 32.93
N LEU A 318 16.33 12.12 33.46
CA LEU A 318 15.43 13.20 33.06
C LEU A 318 15.88 14.53 33.67
N THR A 319 16.07 15.55 32.84
CA THR A 319 16.33 16.92 33.32
C THR A 319 15.09 17.83 33.28
N LEU A 320 13.95 17.26 32.86
CA LEU A 320 12.67 17.92 32.66
C LEU A 320 11.59 17.31 33.56
N ASP A 321 10.66 18.15 34.02
CA ASP A 321 9.46 17.71 34.74
C ASP A 321 8.28 17.42 33.79
N GLY A 322 7.35 16.58 34.24
CA GLY A 322 6.08 16.36 33.55
C GLY A 322 6.17 15.49 32.29
N VAL A 323 7.24 14.68 32.16
CA VAL A 323 7.43 13.79 31.02
C VAL A 323 6.67 12.49 31.25
N ALA A 324 5.73 12.15 30.37
CA ALA A 324 4.98 10.91 30.48
C ALA A 324 5.85 9.68 30.12
N LEU A 325 5.91 8.69 31.01
CA LEU A 325 6.76 7.52 30.85
C LEU A 325 5.95 6.26 30.53
N GLY A 326 6.33 5.59 29.44
CA GLY A 326 5.69 4.36 28.97
C GLY A 326 5.77 3.19 29.94
N GLY A 327 4.83 2.24 29.81
CA GLY A 327 4.64 1.12 30.72
C GLY A 327 5.86 0.21 30.92
N ASP A 328 6.72 0.09 29.91
CA ASP A 328 7.92 -0.73 29.95
C ASP A 328 9.18 0.04 30.39
N ILE A 329 9.02 0.98 31.32
CA ILE A 329 10.12 1.78 31.87
C ILE A 329 10.14 1.64 33.39
N ASN A 330 11.29 1.23 33.93
CA ASN A 330 11.63 1.35 35.34
C ASN A 330 12.05 2.79 35.64
N VAL A 331 11.47 3.39 36.68
CA VAL A 331 11.78 4.75 37.12
C VAL A 331 12.43 4.68 38.51
N ILE A 332 13.65 5.19 38.62
CA ILE A 332 14.46 5.22 39.83
C ILE A 332 14.50 6.67 40.32
N ARG A 333 13.86 6.91 41.47
CA ARG A 333 13.75 8.24 42.07
C ARG A 333 14.52 8.28 43.39
N CYS A 334 15.52 9.15 43.49
CA CYS A 334 16.33 9.29 44.70
C CYS A 334 16.82 10.73 44.90
N ASP A 335 17.34 11.01 46.10
CA ASP A 335 17.95 12.29 46.46
C ASP A 335 19.42 12.39 46.02
N GLN A 336 19.95 11.38 45.33
CA GLN A 336 21.27 11.43 44.70
C GLN A 336 21.24 12.24 43.40
N ASN A 337 22.41 12.65 42.90
CA ASN A 337 22.46 13.31 41.59
C ASN A 337 22.14 12.30 40.48
N GLY A 338 20.99 12.46 39.81
CA GLY A 338 20.50 11.54 38.80
C GLY A 338 21.38 11.48 37.55
N ILE A 339 22.03 12.59 37.18
CA ILE A 339 22.96 12.63 36.04
C ILE A 339 24.20 11.77 36.37
N PHE A 340 24.78 11.95 37.55
CA PHE A 340 25.85 11.10 38.06
C PHE A 340 25.42 9.62 38.07
N MET A 341 24.23 9.34 38.60
CA MET A 341 23.70 7.97 38.66
C MET A 341 23.54 7.36 37.27
N SER A 342 23.06 8.10 36.28
CA SER A 342 22.99 7.60 34.90
C SER A 342 24.38 7.25 34.35
N TYR A 343 25.37 8.14 34.49
CA TYR A 343 26.74 7.82 34.05
C TYR A 343 27.32 6.62 34.79
N TYR A 344 27.17 6.56 36.11
CA TYR A 344 27.67 5.47 36.94
C TYR A 344 27.04 4.13 36.57
N LEU A 345 25.71 4.08 36.38
CA LEU A 345 25.01 2.86 36.00
C LEU A 345 25.45 2.38 34.61
N ASN A 346 25.66 3.29 33.65
CA ASN A 346 26.15 2.92 32.32
C ASN A 346 27.64 2.54 32.31
N ALA A 347 28.47 3.16 33.15
CA ALA A 347 29.92 2.94 33.18
C ALA A 347 30.30 1.69 33.99
N CYS A 348 29.80 1.60 35.22
CA CYS A 348 30.23 0.63 36.21
C CYS A 348 29.28 -0.56 36.32
N LYS A 349 27.97 -0.33 36.13
CA LYS A 349 26.95 -1.36 36.43
C LYS A 349 26.25 -1.94 35.22
N LYS A 350 26.53 -1.48 34.00
CA LYS A 350 25.86 -1.93 32.78
C LYS A 350 25.91 -3.45 32.58
N PHE A 351 27.08 -4.06 32.77
CA PHE A 351 27.22 -5.51 32.64
C PHE A 351 26.55 -6.28 33.80
N GLU A 352 26.57 -5.75 35.01
CA GLU A 352 25.86 -6.35 36.15
C GLU A 352 24.34 -6.31 35.94
N ILE A 353 23.80 -5.19 35.46
CA ILE A 353 22.39 -5.02 35.11
C ILE A 353 22.01 -5.96 33.97
N ALA A 354 22.83 -6.07 32.92
CA ALA A 354 22.60 -7.00 31.82
C ALA A 354 22.61 -8.47 32.30
N LYS A 355 23.44 -8.81 33.29
CA LYS A 355 23.54 -10.17 33.85
C LYS A 355 22.31 -10.58 34.66
N ILE A 356 21.69 -9.64 35.38
CA ILE A 356 20.48 -9.91 36.19
C ILE A 356 19.18 -9.91 35.35
N ALA A 357 19.21 -9.40 34.12
CA ALA A 357 18.10 -9.46 33.18
C ALA A 357 17.76 -10.89 32.71
N GLN A 358 16.48 -11.16 32.46
CA GLN A 358 15.95 -12.51 32.20
C GLN A 358 15.13 -12.58 30.91
N GLY A 359 15.10 -13.74 30.24
CA GLY A 359 14.37 -13.99 28.99
C GLY A 359 15.27 -14.15 27.77
N ASP A 360 14.82 -14.98 26.81
CA ASP A 360 15.60 -15.36 25.61
C ASP A 360 15.14 -14.62 24.35
N THR A 361 13.83 -14.55 24.08
CA THR A 361 13.27 -13.82 22.91
C THR A 361 12.92 -12.37 23.24
N VAL A 362 12.40 -12.13 24.43
CA VAL A 362 12.14 -10.80 24.98
C VAL A 362 12.81 -10.76 26.33
N VAL A 363 13.71 -9.80 26.53
CA VAL A 363 14.47 -9.64 27.76
C VAL A 363 13.73 -8.68 28.67
N HIS A 364 13.54 -9.08 29.92
CA HIS A 364 12.89 -8.30 30.97
C HIS A 364 13.86 -7.95 32.11
N LEU A 365 13.70 -6.75 32.63
CA LEU A 365 14.42 -6.22 33.78
C LEU A 365 13.41 -5.66 34.80
N TYR A 366 13.32 -6.30 35.95
CA TYR A 366 12.36 -5.96 36.98
C TYR A 366 12.97 -5.03 38.04
N SER A 367 12.18 -4.10 38.57
CA SER A 367 12.63 -3.20 39.65
C SER A 367 13.10 -3.97 40.90
N SER A 368 12.53 -5.15 41.16
CA SER A 368 12.95 -6.04 42.27
C SER A 368 14.38 -6.56 42.12
N GLN A 369 14.89 -6.67 40.90
CA GLN A 369 16.27 -7.05 40.60
C GLN A 369 17.19 -5.84 40.78
N LEU A 370 16.82 -4.69 40.22
CA LEU A 370 17.57 -3.44 40.35
C LEU A 370 17.75 -3.01 41.82
N ARG A 371 16.74 -3.21 42.67
CA ARG A 371 16.82 -2.92 44.11
C ARG A 371 17.97 -3.63 44.83
N LYS A 372 18.43 -4.78 44.32
CA LYS A 372 19.49 -5.59 44.93
C LYS A 372 20.89 -5.22 44.44
N LEU A 373 21.00 -4.30 43.49
CA LEU A 373 22.27 -3.89 42.93
C LEU A 373 23.10 -3.14 43.97
N ASP A 374 24.31 -3.62 44.23
CA ASP A 374 25.28 -2.93 45.08
C ASP A 374 25.89 -1.77 44.28
N ILE A 375 25.88 -0.59 44.89
CA ILE A 375 26.36 0.66 44.30
C ILE A 375 27.33 1.35 45.26
N THR A 376 28.29 2.03 44.69
CA THR A 376 29.35 2.73 45.43
C THR A 376 29.27 4.20 45.10
N LEU A 377 29.01 5.05 46.10
CA LEU A 377 28.69 6.46 45.91
C LEU A 377 29.60 7.39 46.71
N PRO A 378 30.08 8.50 46.13
CA PRO A 378 30.65 9.60 46.89
C PRO A 378 29.56 10.48 47.50
N LYS A 379 29.98 11.51 48.24
CA LYS A 379 29.07 12.56 48.72
C LYS A 379 28.51 13.39 47.54
N LEU A 380 27.32 13.96 47.74
CA LEU A 380 26.61 14.75 46.71
C LEU A 380 27.45 15.82 45.99
N PRO A 381 28.31 16.63 46.66
CA PRO A 381 29.13 17.62 45.95
C PRO A 381 30.09 17.01 44.93
N GLU A 382 30.67 15.84 45.25
CA GLU A 382 31.56 15.11 44.34
C GLU A 382 30.77 14.47 43.20
N GLN A 383 29.57 13.94 43.47
CA GLN A 383 28.66 13.47 42.42
C GLN A 383 28.33 14.59 41.42
N GLN A 384 27.97 15.77 41.92
CA GLN A 384 27.67 16.94 41.09
C GLN A 384 28.88 17.34 40.24
N LYS A 385 30.08 17.41 40.82
CA LYS A 385 31.30 17.78 40.09
C LYS A 385 31.63 16.80 38.96
N ILE A 386 31.49 15.49 39.22
CA ILE A 386 31.69 14.44 38.20
C ILE A 386 30.61 14.56 37.10
N ALA A 387 29.35 14.76 37.48
CA ALA A 387 28.25 14.97 36.53
C ALA A 387 28.48 16.21 35.65
N ASP A 388 28.93 17.33 36.21
CA ASP A 388 29.22 18.57 35.47
C ASP A 388 30.39 18.39 34.49
N CYS A 389 31.42 17.65 34.89
CA CYS A 389 32.57 17.33 34.04
C CYS A 389 32.14 16.47 32.84
N LEU A 390 31.44 15.37 33.07
CA LEU A 390 31.01 14.46 32.00
C LEU A 390 29.96 15.11 31.08
N SER A 391 29.00 15.84 31.65
CA SER A 391 27.96 16.55 30.88
C SER A 391 28.56 17.64 29.98
N SER A 392 29.59 18.35 30.44
CA SER A 392 30.30 19.33 29.59
C SER A 392 30.98 18.72 28.36
N LEU A 393 31.43 17.46 28.45
CA LEU A 393 31.99 16.73 27.31
C LEU A 393 30.89 16.22 26.38
N ASP A 394 29.73 15.84 26.91
CA ASP A 394 28.55 15.52 26.11
C ASP A 394 28.01 16.74 25.35
N ASP A 395 28.03 17.93 25.96
CA ASP A 395 27.70 19.18 25.28
C ASP A 395 28.64 19.37 24.06
N ARG A 396 29.94 19.11 24.23
CA ARG A 396 30.93 19.21 23.14
C ARG A 396 30.68 18.17 22.05
N ILE A 397 30.45 16.90 22.41
CA ILE A 397 30.15 15.83 21.45
C ILE A 397 28.86 16.14 20.68
N THR A 398 27.85 16.68 21.35
CA THR A 398 26.58 17.07 20.75
C THR A 398 26.77 18.18 19.73
N ALA A 399 27.53 19.23 20.08
CA ALA A 399 27.81 20.34 19.17
C ALA A 399 28.65 19.89 17.96
N GLU A 400 29.62 18.98 18.13
CA GLU A 400 30.38 18.41 17.01
C GLU A 400 29.51 17.55 16.09
N ASN A 401 28.56 16.80 16.64
CA ASN A 401 27.59 16.06 15.82
C ASN A 401 26.66 17.01 15.05
N GLU A 402 26.17 18.09 15.68
CA GLU A 402 25.39 19.15 15.03
C GLU A 402 26.17 19.79 13.87
N LYS A 403 27.49 19.98 14.03
CA LYS A 403 28.38 20.49 12.98
C LYS A 403 28.46 19.52 11.80
N LEU A 404 28.67 18.24 12.08
CA LEU A 404 28.75 17.19 11.06
C LEU A 404 27.46 17.11 10.23
N ASP A 405 26.30 17.17 10.89
CA ASP A 405 24.99 17.15 10.23
C ASP A 405 24.75 18.43 9.41
N THR A 406 25.18 19.59 9.93
CA THR A 406 25.09 20.87 9.20
C THR A 406 26.00 20.88 7.96
N LEU A 407 27.21 20.31 8.04
CA LEU A 407 28.12 20.16 6.89
C LEU A 407 27.54 19.24 5.81
N LYS A 408 26.89 18.14 6.19
CA LYS A 408 26.17 17.26 5.25
C LYS A 408 25.02 17.99 4.56
N THR A 409 24.26 18.80 5.31
CA THR A 409 23.21 19.66 4.75
C THR A 409 23.79 20.69 3.79
N HIS A 410 24.92 21.31 4.14
CA HIS A 410 25.64 22.25 3.26
C HIS A 410 26.06 21.57 1.94
N LYS A 411 26.65 20.36 2.02
CA LYS A 411 27.01 19.57 0.84
C LYS A 411 25.80 19.30 -0.05
N LYS A 412 24.68 18.90 0.55
CA LYS A 412 23.43 18.65 -0.18
C LYS A 412 22.94 19.92 -0.89
N GLY A 413 22.99 21.08 -0.23
CA GLY A 413 22.64 22.36 -0.85
C GLY A 413 23.55 22.73 -2.02
N LEU A 414 24.87 22.55 -1.87
CA LEU A 414 25.83 22.75 -2.96
C LEU A 414 25.53 21.81 -4.14
N MET A 415 25.23 20.53 -3.88
CA MET A 415 24.84 19.59 -4.92
C MET A 415 23.55 19.97 -5.64
N GLN A 416 22.56 20.55 -4.93
CA GLN A 416 21.33 21.05 -5.55
C GLN A 416 21.57 22.25 -6.47
N GLN A 417 22.55 23.11 -6.14
CA GLN A 417 22.76 24.38 -6.84
C GLN A 417 23.90 24.35 -7.89
N LEU A 418 24.94 23.53 -7.69
CA LEU A 418 26.08 23.37 -8.62
C LEU A 418 25.77 22.47 -9.83
N PHE A 419 24.64 21.77 -9.81
CA PHE A 419 24.12 21.01 -10.94
C PHE A 419 22.80 21.64 -11.43
N PRO A 420 22.48 21.58 -12.73
CA PRO A 420 21.23 22.11 -13.25
C PRO A 420 20.01 21.46 -12.59
N ALA A 421 19.04 22.29 -12.18
CA ALA A 421 17.75 21.81 -11.70
C ALA A 421 16.93 21.23 -12.86
N GLU A 422 16.17 20.17 -12.59
CA GLU A 422 15.22 19.64 -13.55
C GLU A 422 14.04 20.63 -13.68
N GLY A 423 13.48 20.78 -14.89
CA GLY A 423 12.56 21.87 -15.23
C GLY A 423 11.37 22.06 -14.30
N GLU A 424 11.52 22.89 -13.28
CA GLU A 424 10.44 23.40 -12.43
C GLU A 424 9.75 24.58 -13.15
N THR A 425 8.47 24.42 -13.45
CA THR A 425 7.58 25.57 -13.51
C THR A 425 7.21 25.95 -12.09
N LEU A 426 7.56 27.18 -11.68
CA LEU A 426 7.15 27.79 -10.40
C LEU A 426 5.65 27.57 -10.12
N PRO A 427 5.24 27.31 -8.87
CA PRO A 427 3.83 27.33 -8.49
C PRO A 427 3.33 28.77 -8.50
N LYS A 428 2.27 29.05 -9.28
CA LYS A 428 1.48 30.27 -9.11
C LYS A 428 0.01 29.95 -8.86
N LYS A 429 -0.45 30.58 -7.76
CA LYS A 429 -1.81 30.75 -7.25
C LYS A 429 -2.42 29.58 -6.48
N LYS A 430 -2.54 29.81 -5.17
CA LYS A 430 -3.67 29.37 -4.36
C LYS A 430 -4.97 29.61 -5.15
N LEU A 431 -5.75 28.57 -5.39
CA LEU A 431 -7.17 28.69 -5.62
C LEU A 431 -7.86 28.44 -4.29
N GLU A 432 -8.26 29.53 -3.65
CA GLU A 432 -9.42 29.55 -2.78
C GLU A 432 -10.68 29.54 -3.68
N ASP A 433 -11.79 29.04 -3.14
CA ASP A 433 -13.15 28.98 -3.70
C ASP A 433 -13.53 27.78 -4.59
N ILE A 434 -13.98 26.69 -3.94
CA ILE A 434 -15.04 25.82 -4.48
C ILE A 434 -16.13 25.70 -3.40
N ALA A 435 -17.31 26.25 -3.71
CA ALA A 435 -18.51 26.18 -2.88
C ALA A 435 -19.02 24.73 -2.76
N PRO A 436 -19.62 24.35 -1.61
CA PRO A 436 -20.16 23.01 -1.42
C PRO A 436 -21.48 22.82 -2.21
N LEU A 437 -21.47 21.90 -3.18
CA LEU A 437 -22.69 21.41 -3.82
C LEU A 437 -23.42 20.46 -2.85
N GLN A 438 -24.43 21.05 -2.22
CA GLN A 438 -25.64 20.52 -1.59
C GLN A 438 -25.78 18.99 -1.41
N HIS A 439 -25.85 18.62 -0.13
CA HIS A 439 -26.53 17.46 0.40
C HIS A 439 -27.94 17.26 -0.20
N ARG A 440 -28.10 16.17 -0.94
CA ARG A 440 -29.33 15.35 -0.97
C ARG A 440 -28.88 13.93 -1.33
N THR A 441 -29.52 12.93 -0.73
CA THR A 441 -29.18 11.48 -0.77
C THR A 441 -28.22 10.97 0.32
N ILE A 442 -28.49 11.28 1.60
CA ILE A 442 -27.80 10.60 2.74
C ILE A 442 -28.76 9.71 3.56
N MET A 443 -30.09 9.87 3.42
CA MET A 443 -31.04 9.12 4.25
C MET A 443 -31.37 7.69 3.77
N THR A 444 -31.06 7.31 2.54
CA THR A 444 -31.36 5.96 2.00
C THR A 444 -30.22 4.96 2.18
N GLU A 445 -28.95 5.37 2.01
CA GLU A 445 -27.78 4.46 2.17
C GLU A 445 -27.63 3.87 3.58
N GLN A 446 -28.06 4.59 4.63
CA GLN A 446 -27.96 4.12 6.01
C GLN A 446 -28.86 2.90 6.28
N ASN A 447 -30.07 2.88 5.73
CA ASN A 447 -31.02 1.78 5.92
C ASN A 447 -30.55 0.50 5.18
N HIS A 448 -29.98 0.62 3.98
CA HIS A 448 -29.56 -0.52 3.16
C HIS A 448 -28.33 -1.22 3.78
N LYS A 449 -27.37 -0.43 4.25
CA LYS A 449 -26.19 -0.95 4.96
C LYS A 449 -26.56 -1.57 6.31
N GLN A 450 -27.56 -1.01 7.00
CA GLN A 450 -28.08 -1.57 8.25
C GLN A 450 -28.76 -2.93 7.99
N LEU A 451 -29.58 -3.06 6.94
CA LEU A 451 -30.19 -4.32 6.55
C LEU A 451 -29.14 -5.39 6.19
N GLY A 452 -28.17 -5.05 5.35
CA GLY A 452 -27.06 -5.94 5.01
C GLY A 452 -26.24 -6.37 6.23
N THR A 453 -26.03 -5.47 7.19
CA THR A 453 -25.33 -5.78 8.46
C THR A 453 -26.15 -6.70 9.35
N THR A 454 -27.47 -6.49 9.44
CA THR A 454 -28.39 -7.37 10.18
C THR A 454 -28.39 -8.78 9.59
N LEU A 455 -28.54 -8.90 8.26
CA LEU A 455 -28.51 -10.20 7.56
C LEU A 455 -27.16 -10.90 7.71
N TRP A 456 -26.06 -10.16 7.67
CA TRP A 456 -24.73 -10.72 7.93
C TRP A 456 -24.58 -11.20 9.39
N GLY A 457 -25.10 -10.44 10.36
CA GLY A 457 -25.11 -10.84 11.77
C GLY A 457 -25.91 -12.13 12.00
N ILE A 458 -27.07 -12.25 11.35
CA ILE A 458 -27.88 -13.49 11.34
C ILE A 458 -27.07 -14.64 10.76
N ALA A 459 -26.36 -14.42 9.65
CA ALA A 459 -25.53 -15.45 9.04
C ALA A 459 -24.37 -15.90 9.93
N ASP A 460 -23.67 -14.97 10.60
CA ASP A 460 -22.59 -15.28 11.53
C ASP A 460 -23.10 -16.09 12.75
N GLN A 461 -24.31 -15.81 13.24
CA GLN A 461 -24.91 -16.54 14.36
C GLN A 461 -25.41 -17.94 13.96
N LEU A 462 -26.02 -18.08 12.79
CA LEU A 462 -26.76 -19.29 12.42
C LEU A 462 -25.95 -20.35 11.67
N ARG A 463 -24.82 -19.95 11.04
CA ARG A 463 -23.99 -20.86 10.26
C ARG A 463 -23.43 -22.05 11.06
N GLY A 464 -23.23 -21.89 12.37
CA GLY A 464 -22.74 -22.99 13.23
C GLY A 464 -21.46 -23.62 12.69
N ALA A 465 -21.49 -24.92 12.37
CA ALA A 465 -20.37 -25.68 11.80
C ALA A 465 -20.18 -25.50 10.28
N MET A 466 -21.08 -24.79 9.59
CA MET A 466 -20.96 -24.49 8.17
C MET A 466 -19.93 -23.37 7.96
N ASN A 467 -19.13 -23.49 6.89
CA ASN A 467 -18.28 -22.39 6.48
C ASN A 467 -19.14 -21.27 5.85
N ALA A 468 -18.58 -20.07 5.71
CA ALA A 468 -19.32 -18.92 5.19
C ALA A 468 -19.82 -19.12 3.74
N ASP A 469 -19.05 -19.83 2.92
CA ASP A 469 -19.39 -20.12 1.52
C ASP A 469 -20.59 -21.07 1.40
N ASP A 470 -20.68 -22.10 2.24
CA ASP A 470 -21.82 -23.02 2.27
C ASP A 470 -23.09 -22.30 2.69
N PHE A 471 -23.00 -21.40 3.69
CA PHE A 471 -24.17 -20.72 4.25
C PHE A 471 -24.67 -19.59 3.33
N ARG A 472 -23.77 -18.97 2.54
CA ARG A 472 -24.10 -17.99 1.51
C ARG A 472 -25.22 -18.47 0.61
N ASP A 473 -25.13 -19.71 0.12
CA ASP A 473 -26.04 -20.21 -0.92
C ASP A 473 -27.48 -20.32 -0.39
N TYR A 474 -27.66 -20.64 0.90
CA TYR A 474 -28.97 -20.62 1.56
C TYR A 474 -29.50 -19.20 1.72
N MET A 475 -28.68 -18.28 2.26
CA MET A 475 -29.08 -16.89 2.49
C MET A 475 -29.52 -16.21 1.18
N LEU A 476 -28.70 -16.32 0.14
CA LEU A 476 -28.97 -15.70 -1.14
C LEU A 476 -30.20 -16.31 -1.82
N SER A 477 -30.35 -17.64 -1.79
CA SER A 477 -31.54 -18.31 -2.35
C SER A 477 -32.83 -17.93 -1.63
N PHE A 478 -32.81 -17.80 -0.30
CA PHE A 478 -34.00 -17.45 0.49
C PHE A 478 -34.38 -15.97 0.33
N LEU A 479 -33.40 -15.07 0.28
CA LEU A 479 -33.65 -13.66 -0.04
C LEU A 479 -34.23 -13.52 -1.46
N PHE A 480 -33.73 -14.31 -2.40
CA PHE A 480 -34.26 -14.33 -3.75
C PHE A 480 -35.69 -14.89 -3.81
N LEU A 481 -35.99 -15.97 -3.08
CA LEU A 481 -37.36 -16.50 -2.97
C LEU A 481 -38.32 -15.47 -2.38
N ARG A 482 -37.89 -14.75 -1.33
CA ARG A 482 -38.67 -13.65 -0.76
C ARG A 482 -38.95 -12.58 -1.80
N TYR A 483 -37.92 -12.10 -2.49
CA TYR A 483 -38.08 -11.08 -3.53
C TYR A 483 -39.12 -11.47 -4.58
N LEU A 484 -39.01 -12.68 -5.13
CA LEU A 484 -39.96 -13.14 -6.14
C LEU A 484 -41.38 -13.25 -5.57
N SER A 485 -41.52 -13.72 -4.33
CA SER A 485 -42.81 -13.86 -3.67
C SER A 485 -43.48 -12.50 -3.45
N ASP A 486 -42.75 -11.56 -2.85
CA ASP A 486 -43.27 -10.22 -2.53
C ASP A 486 -43.66 -9.46 -3.80
N ASN A 487 -42.83 -9.53 -4.86
CA ASN A 487 -43.14 -8.90 -6.15
C ASN A 487 -44.31 -9.57 -6.86
N TYR A 488 -44.44 -10.90 -6.78
CA TYR A 488 -45.58 -11.61 -7.35
C TYR A 488 -46.89 -11.27 -6.61
N GLU A 489 -46.87 -11.24 -5.27
CA GLU A 489 -48.03 -10.85 -4.46
C GLU A 489 -48.46 -9.40 -4.74
N ALA A 490 -47.51 -8.47 -4.84
CA ALA A 490 -47.81 -7.07 -5.19
C ALA A 490 -48.41 -6.96 -6.61
N ALA A 491 -47.88 -7.71 -7.57
CA ALA A 491 -48.43 -7.74 -8.92
C ALA A 491 -49.83 -8.39 -8.97
N ALA A 492 -50.04 -9.48 -8.24
CA ALA A 492 -51.33 -10.16 -8.12
C ALA A 492 -52.38 -9.25 -7.46
N GLN A 493 -52.01 -8.54 -6.39
CA GLN A 493 -52.89 -7.57 -5.73
C GLN A 493 -53.29 -6.44 -6.67
N LYS A 494 -52.32 -5.90 -7.42
CA LYS A 494 -52.59 -4.87 -8.43
C LYS A 494 -53.49 -5.37 -9.56
N GLU A 495 -53.34 -6.64 -9.94
CA GLU A 495 -54.09 -7.22 -11.04
C GLU A 495 -55.53 -7.55 -10.67
N LEU A 496 -55.73 -8.15 -9.50
CA LEU A 496 -57.03 -8.55 -8.99
C LEU A 496 -57.81 -7.34 -8.45
N GLY A 497 -57.14 -6.25 -8.05
CA GLY A 497 -57.79 -5.02 -7.63
C GLY A 497 -58.75 -5.26 -6.46
N SER A 498 -60.04 -4.98 -6.67
CA SER A 498 -61.09 -5.22 -5.65
C SER A 498 -61.35 -6.69 -5.36
N ASP A 499 -60.98 -7.59 -6.28
CA ASP A 499 -61.20 -9.03 -6.13
C ASP A 499 -60.08 -9.67 -5.28
N TYR A 500 -59.02 -8.94 -4.97
CA TYR A 500 -57.98 -9.40 -4.05
C TYR A 500 -58.52 -9.42 -2.61
N PRO A 501 -58.50 -10.56 -1.90
CA PRO A 501 -59.06 -10.65 -0.57
C PRO A 501 -58.37 -9.70 0.42
N ASP A 502 -59.16 -8.94 1.19
CA ASP A 502 -58.64 -7.99 2.17
C ASP A 502 -58.29 -8.70 3.49
N ASN A 503 -57.13 -8.37 4.08
CA ASN A 503 -56.63 -8.98 5.31
C ASN A 503 -57.56 -8.74 6.52
N ASN A 504 -58.44 -7.74 6.45
CA ASN A 504 -59.29 -7.28 7.55
C ASN A 504 -60.75 -7.75 7.49
N ILE A 505 -61.22 -8.38 6.41
CA ILE A 505 -62.66 -8.60 6.18
C ILE A 505 -63.16 -9.99 6.63
N LEU A 506 -62.28 -10.95 6.89
CA LEU A 506 -62.68 -12.28 7.35
C LEU A 506 -62.17 -12.48 8.77
N GLY A 507 -63.07 -12.82 9.70
CA GLY A 507 -62.75 -13.22 11.07
C GLY A 507 -61.91 -14.49 11.13
N LEU A 508 -60.66 -14.39 10.70
CA LEU A 508 -59.64 -15.42 10.73
C LEU A 508 -59.27 -15.61 12.19
N THR A 509 -59.86 -16.64 12.80
CA THR A 509 -59.43 -17.17 14.09
C THR A 509 -57.92 -17.33 14.10
N GLU A 510 -57.26 -16.91 15.18
CA GLU A 510 -55.80 -16.76 15.36
C GLU A 510 -54.92 -17.99 15.02
N ASN A 511 -55.48 -19.11 14.56
CA ASN A 511 -54.81 -20.40 14.35
C ASN A 511 -54.84 -20.96 12.91
N SER A 512 -55.31 -20.24 11.89
CA SER A 512 -55.15 -20.64 10.48
C SER A 512 -55.10 -19.43 9.55
N LYS A 513 -53.91 -18.85 9.36
CA LYS A 513 -53.69 -17.73 8.44
C LYS A 513 -53.41 -18.24 7.02
N THR A 514 -54.47 -18.55 6.28
CA THR A 514 -54.38 -18.72 4.82
C THR A 514 -54.02 -17.37 4.18
N THR A 515 -53.05 -17.32 3.27
CA THR A 515 -52.67 -16.04 2.61
C THR A 515 -53.82 -15.53 1.74
N PRO A 516 -53.98 -14.21 1.53
CA PRO A 516 -55.04 -13.66 0.68
C PRO A 516 -55.07 -14.27 -0.73
N LEU A 517 -53.90 -14.50 -1.31
CA LEU A 517 -53.82 -15.13 -2.63
C LEU A 517 -54.25 -16.60 -2.60
N GLN A 518 -53.92 -17.35 -1.56
CA GLN A 518 -54.40 -18.73 -1.41
C GLN A 518 -55.93 -18.78 -1.27
N LEU A 519 -56.53 -17.84 -0.52
CA LEU A 519 -58.00 -17.71 -0.43
C LEU A 519 -58.64 -17.44 -1.79
N TRP A 520 -58.03 -16.56 -2.59
CA TRP A 520 -58.52 -16.28 -3.94
C TRP A 520 -58.43 -17.52 -4.84
N TYR A 521 -57.32 -18.26 -4.80
CA TYR A 521 -57.15 -19.52 -5.54
C TYR A 521 -58.22 -20.55 -5.14
N ASP A 522 -58.49 -20.70 -3.84
CA ASP A 522 -59.47 -21.67 -3.33
C ASP A 522 -60.91 -21.31 -3.72
N GLN A 523 -61.23 -20.02 -3.82
CA GLN A 523 -62.57 -19.52 -4.17
C GLN A 523 -62.85 -19.46 -5.68
N ASN A 524 -61.82 -19.40 -6.53
CA ASN A 524 -61.95 -19.17 -7.96
C ASN A 524 -61.22 -20.23 -8.82
N PRO A 525 -61.49 -21.54 -8.65
CA PRO A 525 -60.72 -22.61 -9.31
C PRO A 525 -60.78 -22.57 -10.85
N ASP A 526 -61.90 -22.09 -11.42
CA ASP A 526 -62.10 -22.01 -12.87
C ASP A 526 -61.29 -20.86 -13.52
N ASP A 527 -60.94 -19.83 -12.74
CA ASP A 527 -60.27 -18.62 -13.23
C ASP A 527 -58.74 -18.66 -13.09
N ILE A 528 -58.20 -19.58 -12.28
CA ILE A 528 -56.76 -19.71 -11.99
C ILE A 528 -55.93 -19.74 -13.28
N LYS A 529 -56.36 -20.50 -14.29
CA LYS A 529 -55.58 -20.72 -15.51
C LYS A 529 -55.40 -19.44 -16.34
N GLU A 530 -56.45 -18.63 -16.47
CA GLU A 530 -56.36 -17.38 -17.23
C GLU A 530 -55.64 -16.31 -16.40
N PHE A 531 -55.84 -16.28 -15.09
CA PHE A 531 -55.09 -15.42 -14.18
C PHE A 531 -53.58 -15.70 -14.24
N GLU A 532 -53.14 -16.96 -14.12
CA GLU A 532 -51.73 -17.32 -14.21
C GLU A 532 -51.11 -16.94 -15.56
N LYS A 533 -51.85 -17.10 -16.66
CA LYS A 533 -51.42 -16.69 -17.99
C LYS A 533 -51.29 -15.17 -18.11
N GLN A 534 -52.16 -14.40 -17.46
CA GLN A 534 -52.07 -12.94 -17.38
C GLN A 534 -50.88 -12.52 -16.51
N MET A 535 -50.64 -13.21 -15.40
CA MET A 535 -49.50 -12.97 -14.53
C MET A 535 -48.17 -13.27 -15.23
N ARG A 536 -48.07 -14.32 -16.05
CA ARG A 536 -46.87 -14.53 -16.90
C ARG A 536 -46.60 -13.38 -17.87
N ARG A 537 -47.64 -12.67 -18.33
CA ARG A 537 -47.47 -11.49 -19.20
C ARG A 537 -47.10 -10.23 -18.43
N LYS A 538 -47.55 -10.09 -17.17
CA LYS A 538 -47.40 -8.85 -16.39
C LYS A 538 -46.25 -8.91 -15.39
N ALA A 539 -46.14 -10.01 -14.65
CA ALA A 539 -45.10 -10.27 -13.67
C ALA A 539 -43.93 -11.11 -14.23
N HIS A 540 -44.06 -11.66 -15.45
CA HIS A 540 -43.05 -12.52 -16.12
C HIS A 540 -42.85 -13.90 -15.49
N TYR A 541 -43.51 -14.18 -14.37
CA TYR A 541 -43.49 -15.48 -13.71
C TYR A 541 -44.72 -15.69 -12.82
N VAL A 542 -44.93 -16.94 -12.41
CA VAL A 542 -46.01 -17.36 -11.50
C VAL A 542 -45.43 -18.11 -10.31
N ILE A 543 -45.82 -17.75 -9.09
CA ILE A 543 -45.52 -18.53 -7.88
C ILE A 543 -46.85 -19.00 -7.29
N LYS A 544 -46.99 -20.33 -7.12
CA LYS A 544 -48.19 -20.89 -6.48
C LYS A 544 -48.25 -20.44 -5.03
N PRO A 545 -49.45 -20.20 -4.45
CA PRO A 545 -49.54 -19.60 -3.11
C PRO A 545 -48.84 -20.42 -2.02
N GLN A 546 -48.88 -21.74 -2.09
CA GLN A 546 -48.16 -22.67 -1.21
C GLN A 546 -46.62 -22.56 -1.25
N HIS A 547 -46.05 -21.99 -2.31
CA HIS A 547 -44.61 -21.80 -2.49
C HIS A 547 -44.15 -20.36 -2.22
N LEU A 548 -45.07 -19.46 -1.87
CA LEU A 548 -44.73 -18.08 -1.50
C LEU A 548 -43.96 -18.03 -0.19
N TRP A 549 -43.05 -17.05 -0.09
CA TRP A 549 -42.27 -16.78 1.11
C TRP A 549 -43.13 -16.62 2.35
N GLY A 550 -44.26 -15.91 2.26
CA GLY A 550 -45.19 -15.75 3.40
C GLY A 550 -45.66 -17.09 3.97
N ASN A 551 -45.99 -18.06 3.11
CA ASN A 551 -46.37 -19.41 3.53
C ASN A 551 -45.18 -20.19 4.10
N ILE A 552 -44.03 -20.15 3.42
CA ILE A 552 -42.79 -20.82 3.85
C ILE A 552 -42.32 -20.29 5.23
N ALA A 553 -42.37 -18.98 5.44
CA ALA A 553 -42.01 -18.32 6.69
C ALA A 553 -42.97 -18.70 7.84
N GLU A 554 -44.27 -18.79 7.57
CA GLU A 554 -45.25 -19.22 8.56
C GLU A 554 -45.11 -20.69 8.93
N MET A 555 -44.86 -21.56 7.94
CA MET A 555 -44.51 -22.96 8.18
C MET A 555 -43.24 -23.09 9.04
N ALA A 556 -42.24 -22.23 8.83
CA ALA A 556 -41.04 -22.19 9.66
C ALA A 556 -41.33 -21.73 11.10
N ARG A 557 -42.12 -20.64 11.26
CA ARG A 557 -42.52 -20.10 12.57
C ARG A 557 -43.29 -21.12 13.41
N THR A 558 -44.15 -21.90 12.77
CA THR A 558 -44.97 -22.95 13.40
C THR A 558 -44.26 -24.31 13.51
N GLN A 559 -43.00 -24.41 13.08
CA GLN A 559 -42.20 -25.65 13.07
C GLN A 559 -42.89 -26.80 12.33
N ASN A 560 -43.53 -26.49 11.20
CA ASN A 560 -44.26 -27.46 10.40
C ASN A 560 -43.33 -28.56 9.87
N LYS A 561 -43.71 -29.82 10.08
CA LYS A 561 -42.92 -31.01 9.68
C LYS A 561 -42.76 -31.18 8.17
N LYS A 562 -43.56 -30.49 7.36
CA LYS A 562 -43.53 -30.53 5.88
C LYS A 562 -42.76 -29.37 5.25
N LEU A 563 -42.19 -28.45 6.03
CA LEU A 563 -41.49 -27.27 5.49
C LEU A 563 -40.42 -27.65 4.46
N LEU A 564 -39.57 -28.63 4.78
CA LEU A 564 -38.48 -29.07 3.89
C LEU A 564 -39.02 -29.58 2.53
N GLU A 565 -40.07 -30.39 2.56
CA GLU A 565 -40.70 -30.95 1.34
C GLU A 565 -41.32 -29.84 0.50
N THR A 566 -42.14 -28.98 1.11
CA THR A 566 -42.80 -27.85 0.42
C THR A 566 -41.81 -26.84 -0.15
N LEU A 567 -40.70 -26.59 0.55
CA LEU A 567 -39.62 -25.72 0.06
C LEU A 567 -38.90 -26.35 -1.13
N GLN A 568 -38.56 -27.65 -1.07
CA GLN A 568 -37.94 -28.37 -2.19
C GLN A 568 -38.82 -28.35 -3.44
N GLU A 569 -40.12 -28.61 -3.29
CA GLU A 569 -41.09 -28.55 -4.39
C GLU A 569 -41.20 -27.14 -4.96
N GLY A 570 -41.23 -26.12 -4.09
CA GLY A 570 -41.33 -24.72 -4.49
C GLY A 570 -40.14 -24.25 -5.31
N LEU A 571 -38.91 -24.53 -4.86
CA LEU A 571 -37.70 -24.19 -5.62
C LEU A 571 -37.69 -24.89 -6.99
N LYS A 572 -38.05 -26.19 -7.03
CA LYS A 572 -38.15 -26.95 -8.28
C LYS A 572 -39.22 -26.40 -9.22
N TYR A 573 -40.36 -25.97 -8.70
CA TYR A 573 -41.42 -25.34 -9.48
C TYR A 573 -40.94 -24.02 -10.08
N ILE A 574 -40.22 -23.20 -9.31
CA ILE A 574 -39.68 -21.92 -9.79
C ILE A 574 -38.71 -22.12 -10.96
N GLU A 575 -37.84 -23.12 -10.91
CA GLU A 575 -36.88 -23.39 -12.00
C GLU A 575 -37.53 -23.91 -13.29
N ASN A 576 -38.57 -24.74 -13.17
CA ASN A 576 -39.08 -25.55 -14.28
C ASN A 576 -40.40 -25.05 -14.87
N GLU A 577 -41.22 -24.35 -14.08
CA GLU A 577 -42.60 -24.03 -14.45
C GLU A 577 -42.95 -22.55 -14.25
N SER A 578 -42.18 -21.78 -13.48
CA SER A 578 -42.58 -20.41 -13.09
C SER A 578 -42.38 -19.35 -14.19
N PHE A 579 -41.32 -19.43 -14.98
CA PHE A 579 -40.97 -18.47 -16.03
C PHE A 579 -41.27 -19.02 -17.44
N ASP A 580 -41.41 -18.14 -18.45
CA ASP A 580 -41.59 -18.53 -19.85
C ASP A 580 -40.30 -19.11 -20.49
N SER A 581 -39.13 -18.61 -20.07
CA SER A 581 -37.83 -19.20 -20.39
C SER A 581 -37.36 -20.12 -19.26
N ASN A 582 -36.77 -21.27 -19.57
CA ASN A 582 -36.30 -22.21 -18.55
C ASN A 582 -35.16 -21.61 -17.70
N PHE A 583 -35.43 -21.35 -16.41
CA PHE A 583 -34.41 -21.00 -15.41
C PHE A 583 -33.85 -22.25 -14.70
N GLN A 584 -33.62 -23.32 -15.47
CA GLN A 584 -33.11 -24.57 -14.94
C GLN A 584 -31.78 -24.36 -14.19
N GLY A 585 -31.70 -24.93 -13.00
CA GLY A 585 -30.52 -24.91 -12.14
C GLY A 585 -30.29 -23.59 -11.40
N LEU A 586 -31.23 -22.64 -11.37
CA LEU A 586 -31.08 -21.39 -10.62
C LEU A 586 -30.79 -21.65 -9.13
N PHE A 587 -31.46 -22.62 -8.51
CA PHE A 587 -31.29 -23.05 -7.13
C PHE A 587 -30.46 -24.34 -7.00
N SER A 588 -29.64 -24.72 -7.99
CA SER A 588 -28.84 -25.96 -7.93
C SER A 588 -27.80 -25.97 -6.79
N GLU A 589 -27.39 -24.80 -6.32
CA GLU A 589 -26.34 -24.64 -5.32
C GLU A 589 -26.85 -24.89 -3.89
N ILE A 590 -28.15 -24.70 -3.64
CA ILE A 590 -28.73 -24.93 -2.32
C ILE A 590 -29.02 -26.41 -2.11
N ASN A 591 -28.18 -27.07 -1.30
CA ASN A 591 -28.39 -28.46 -0.93
C ASN A 591 -29.26 -28.60 0.33
N LEU A 592 -30.59 -28.59 0.17
CA LEU A 592 -31.54 -28.79 1.27
C LEU A 592 -31.44 -30.18 1.95
N ASN A 593 -30.67 -31.12 1.38
CA ASN A 593 -30.40 -32.44 1.94
C ASN A 593 -29.02 -32.56 2.62
N SER A 594 -28.31 -31.44 2.80
CA SER A 594 -26.96 -31.41 3.38
C SER A 594 -26.92 -31.95 4.81
N GLU A 595 -25.94 -32.81 5.11
CA GLU A 595 -25.67 -33.25 6.48
C GLU A 595 -25.26 -32.11 7.42
N LYS A 596 -24.80 -30.97 6.86
CA LYS A 596 -24.47 -29.77 7.62
C LYS A 596 -25.72 -29.07 8.21
N LEU A 597 -26.91 -29.33 7.64
CA LEU A 597 -28.18 -28.87 8.20
C LEU A 597 -28.72 -29.82 9.29
N GLY A 598 -28.30 -31.08 9.28
CA GLY A 598 -28.77 -32.11 10.21
C GLY A 598 -28.59 -33.51 9.64
N LYS A 599 -28.42 -34.51 10.52
CA LYS A 599 -28.21 -35.90 10.11
C LYS A 599 -29.51 -36.56 9.64
N THR A 600 -30.63 -36.25 10.29
CA THR A 600 -31.95 -36.80 9.95
C THR A 600 -32.85 -35.77 9.28
N LEU A 601 -33.89 -36.21 8.56
CA LEU A 601 -34.88 -35.31 7.95
C LEU A 601 -35.55 -34.36 8.97
N PRO A 602 -35.98 -34.82 10.17
CA PRO A 602 -36.47 -33.92 11.22
C PRO A 602 -35.45 -32.85 11.65
N ASP A 603 -34.18 -33.22 11.81
CA ASP A 603 -33.13 -32.26 12.21
C ASP A 603 -32.95 -31.17 11.15
N ARG A 604 -32.88 -31.57 9.87
CA ARG A 604 -32.77 -30.65 8.73
C ARG A 604 -33.95 -29.70 8.67
N ASN A 605 -35.17 -30.22 8.82
CA ASN A 605 -36.40 -29.43 8.82
C ASN A 605 -36.40 -28.41 9.97
N ALA A 606 -36.04 -28.82 11.19
CA ALA A 606 -35.97 -27.93 12.35
C ALA A 606 -34.90 -26.83 12.18
N LYS A 607 -33.74 -27.17 11.60
CA LYS A 607 -32.68 -26.19 11.31
C LYS A 607 -33.13 -25.18 10.25
N LEU A 608 -33.80 -25.64 9.18
CA LEU A 608 -34.39 -24.75 8.17
C LEU A 608 -35.49 -23.85 8.75
N CYS A 609 -36.35 -24.38 9.63
CA CYS A 609 -37.33 -23.56 10.35
C CYS A 609 -36.63 -22.42 11.12
N THR A 610 -35.54 -22.73 11.81
CA THR A 610 -34.75 -21.74 12.55
C THR A 610 -34.15 -20.67 11.63
N ILE A 611 -33.52 -21.09 10.52
CA ILE A 611 -32.89 -20.18 9.56
C ILE A 611 -33.93 -19.24 8.93
N ILE A 612 -35.02 -19.80 8.40
CA ILE A 612 -36.06 -19.04 7.70
C ILE A 612 -36.78 -18.09 8.67
N THR A 613 -37.06 -18.52 9.90
CA THR A 613 -37.68 -17.65 10.92
C THR A 613 -36.79 -16.45 11.22
N ALA A 614 -35.50 -16.66 11.46
CA ALA A 614 -34.57 -15.58 11.75
C ALA A 614 -34.39 -14.62 10.57
N ILE A 615 -34.35 -15.14 9.33
CA ILE A 615 -34.34 -14.31 8.13
C ILE A 615 -35.64 -13.48 8.05
N ALA A 616 -36.81 -14.10 8.23
CA ALA A 616 -38.09 -13.40 8.19
C ALA A 616 -38.18 -12.29 9.27
N GLU A 617 -37.79 -12.58 10.51
CA GLU A 617 -37.78 -11.61 11.62
C GLU A 617 -36.81 -10.45 11.36
N GLY A 618 -35.59 -10.76 10.91
CA GLY A 618 -34.57 -9.76 10.59
C GLY A 618 -34.99 -8.81 9.45
N LEU A 619 -35.95 -9.25 8.64
CA LEU A 619 -36.46 -8.54 7.47
C LEU A 619 -37.76 -7.76 7.73
N ASN A 620 -38.47 -8.02 8.84
CA ASN A 620 -39.78 -7.40 9.15
C ASN A 620 -39.72 -5.87 9.32
N ASN A 621 -38.57 -5.31 9.67
CA ASN A 621 -38.39 -3.88 9.92
C ASN A 621 -37.96 -3.08 8.67
N PHE A 622 -37.85 -3.73 7.51
CA PHE A 622 -37.33 -3.12 6.29
C PHE A 622 -38.36 -3.16 5.16
N SER A 623 -38.38 -2.07 4.36
CA SER A 623 -39.19 -1.97 3.14
C SER A 623 -38.93 -3.16 2.21
N THR A 624 -39.99 -3.65 1.56
CA THR A 624 -39.94 -4.69 0.52
C THR A 624 -39.76 -4.12 -0.89
N ASP A 625 -39.44 -2.83 -1.03
CA ASP A 625 -39.12 -2.28 -2.36
C ASP A 625 -37.89 -2.99 -2.98
N SER A 626 -37.93 -3.13 -4.30
CA SER A 626 -36.93 -3.87 -5.08
C SER A 626 -35.51 -3.36 -4.87
N ASP A 627 -35.37 -2.05 -4.70
CA ASP A 627 -34.08 -1.36 -4.61
C ASP A 627 -33.40 -1.64 -3.27
N THR A 628 -34.15 -1.65 -2.15
CA THR A 628 -33.61 -1.94 -0.81
C THR A 628 -33.10 -3.38 -0.70
N LEU A 629 -33.85 -4.35 -1.25
CA LEU A 629 -33.48 -5.76 -1.15
C LEU A 629 -32.32 -6.12 -2.10
N GLY A 630 -32.29 -5.52 -3.30
CA GLY A 630 -31.17 -5.63 -4.25
C GLY A 630 -29.86 -5.11 -3.64
N ASP A 631 -29.87 -3.92 -3.06
CA ASP A 631 -28.68 -3.33 -2.43
C ASP A 631 -28.17 -4.16 -1.23
N ALA A 632 -29.07 -4.70 -0.42
CA ALA A 632 -28.71 -5.60 0.67
C ALA A 632 -28.08 -6.91 0.14
N TYR A 633 -28.58 -7.41 -0.99
CA TYR A 633 -28.03 -8.58 -1.67
C TYR A 633 -26.60 -8.31 -2.21
N GLU A 634 -26.38 -7.16 -2.86
CA GLU A 634 -25.05 -6.71 -3.30
C GLU A 634 -24.07 -6.57 -2.14
N TYR A 635 -24.53 -6.02 -1.01
CA TYR A 635 -23.72 -5.94 0.20
C TYR A 635 -23.28 -7.34 0.68
N LEU A 636 -24.20 -8.29 0.74
CA LEU A 636 -23.90 -9.67 1.14
C LEU A 636 -22.92 -10.34 0.18
N ILE A 637 -23.11 -10.22 -1.14
CA ILE A 637 -22.15 -10.71 -2.15
C ILE A 637 -20.75 -10.14 -1.86
N GLY A 638 -20.65 -8.83 -1.59
CA GLY A 638 -19.40 -8.18 -1.23
C GLY A 638 -18.76 -8.72 0.07
N GLN A 639 -19.56 -9.00 1.09
CA GLN A 639 -19.07 -9.61 2.34
C GLN A 639 -18.53 -11.02 2.11
N PHE A 640 -19.27 -11.87 1.38
CA PHE A 640 -18.82 -13.22 1.02
C PHE A 640 -17.56 -13.18 0.14
N ALA A 641 -17.45 -12.21 -0.77
CA ALA A 641 -16.23 -11.99 -1.55
C ALA A 641 -15.02 -11.66 -0.65
N SER A 642 -15.22 -10.85 0.39
CA SER A 642 -14.16 -10.49 1.34
C SER A 642 -13.69 -11.67 2.21
N GLY A 643 -14.57 -12.64 2.46
CA GLY A 643 -14.30 -13.81 3.30
C GLY A 643 -13.78 -15.05 2.56
N SER A 644 -13.98 -15.15 1.23
CA SER A 644 -13.84 -16.41 0.49
C SER A 644 -12.43 -16.78 0.01
N GLY A 645 -11.42 -15.91 0.13
CA GLY A 645 -10.03 -16.23 -0.25
C GLY A 645 -9.79 -16.66 -1.71
N LYS A 646 -10.82 -16.59 -2.58
CA LYS A 646 -10.76 -16.97 -4.00
C LYS A 646 -9.93 -15.97 -4.82
N LYS A 647 -9.42 -16.38 -5.99
CA LYS A 647 -8.55 -15.54 -6.84
C LYS A 647 -9.25 -14.26 -7.32
N ALA A 648 -8.47 -13.22 -7.59
CA ALA A 648 -8.95 -11.89 -7.99
C ALA A 648 -9.67 -11.92 -9.34
N GLY A 649 -10.83 -11.25 -9.43
CA GLY A 649 -11.61 -11.08 -10.66
C GLY A 649 -12.75 -12.07 -10.87
N GLU A 650 -12.68 -13.28 -10.30
CA GLU A 650 -13.58 -14.40 -10.68
C GLU A 650 -14.98 -14.37 -10.02
N PHE A 651 -15.20 -13.58 -8.98
CA PHE A 651 -16.43 -13.64 -8.18
C PHE A 651 -17.14 -12.29 -8.06
N TYR A 652 -16.39 -11.22 -7.78
CA TYR A 652 -16.95 -9.91 -7.50
C TYR A 652 -15.93 -8.81 -7.78
N THR A 653 -16.39 -7.72 -8.40
CA THR A 653 -15.61 -6.51 -8.62
C THR A 653 -15.92 -5.52 -7.50
N PRO A 654 -14.94 -5.06 -6.69
CA PRO A 654 -15.19 -4.08 -5.64
C PRO A 654 -15.93 -2.84 -6.16
N GLN A 655 -16.95 -2.38 -5.42
CA GLN A 655 -17.82 -1.28 -5.86
C GLN A 655 -17.06 -0.02 -6.29
N GLN A 656 -15.96 0.30 -5.61
CA GLN A 656 -15.17 1.49 -5.95
C GLN A 656 -14.53 1.40 -7.33
N ILE A 657 -14.10 0.20 -7.72
CA ILE A 657 -13.51 -0.06 -9.03
C ILE A 657 -14.63 -0.12 -10.06
N SER A 658 -15.71 -0.85 -9.75
CA SER A 658 -16.92 -0.95 -10.58
C SER A 658 -17.45 0.43 -10.99
N SER A 659 -17.48 1.37 -10.04
CA SER A 659 -17.94 2.75 -10.27
C SER A 659 -17.08 3.53 -11.26
N ILE A 660 -15.77 3.28 -11.31
CA ILE A 660 -14.88 3.92 -12.28
C ILE A 660 -15.15 3.35 -13.68
N LEU A 661 -15.24 2.02 -13.82
CA LEU A 661 -15.48 1.38 -15.11
C LEU A 661 -16.83 1.77 -15.69
N SER A 662 -17.88 1.71 -14.87
CA SER A 662 -19.24 2.05 -15.29
C SER A 662 -19.37 3.53 -15.67
N ALA A 663 -18.75 4.44 -14.92
CA ALA A 663 -18.72 5.85 -15.28
C ALA A 663 -17.98 6.08 -16.62
N VAL A 664 -16.82 5.45 -16.83
CA VAL A 664 -16.04 5.61 -18.06
C VAL A 664 -16.84 5.17 -19.30
N VAL A 665 -17.47 3.99 -19.28
CA VAL A 665 -18.16 3.46 -20.47
C VAL A 665 -19.51 4.12 -20.77
N THR A 666 -20.08 4.84 -19.80
CA THR A 666 -21.37 5.54 -19.96
C THR A 666 -21.21 6.98 -20.43
N LEU A 667 -20.00 7.54 -20.41
CA LEU A 667 -19.69 8.83 -21.04
C LEU A 667 -19.75 8.72 -22.57
N ASP A 668 -19.91 9.87 -23.24
CA ASP A 668 -19.78 9.95 -24.68
C ASP A 668 -18.41 9.40 -25.13
N SER A 669 -18.42 8.51 -26.11
CA SER A 669 -17.22 7.78 -26.53
C SER A 669 -16.23 8.66 -27.29
N GLN A 670 -16.71 9.74 -27.92
CA GLN A 670 -15.89 10.62 -28.75
C GLN A 670 -15.46 11.87 -27.99
N ASP A 671 -16.37 12.46 -27.22
CA ASP A 671 -16.12 13.63 -26.39
C ASP A 671 -16.74 13.44 -24.99
N PRO A 672 -16.02 12.76 -24.08
CA PRO A 672 -16.49 12.51 -22.71
C PRO A 672 -16.92 13.79 -21.97
N SER A 673 -16.40 14.96 -22.35
CA SER A 673 -16.74 16.24 -21.70
C SER A 673 -18.21 16.64 -21.88
N THR A 674 -18.88 16.12 -22.91
CA THR A 674 -20.32 16.32 -23.17
C THR A 674 -21.22 15.57 -22.18
N GLY A 675 -20.65 14.69 -21.36
CA GLY A 675 -21.33 13.97 -20.29
C GLY A 675 -21.78 12.57 -20.69
N LYS A 676 -22.78 12.05 -19.97
CA LYS A 676 -23.27 10.68 -20.12
C LYS A 676 -24.12 10.53 -21.37
N LYS A 677 -23.98 9.38 -22.04
CA LYS A 677 -24.91 8.92 -23.07
C LYS A 677 -26.31 8.80 -22.47
N LYS A 678 -27.35 9.05 -23.28
CA LYS A 678 -28.74 8.89 -22.84
C LYS A 678 -29.20 7.44 -22.83
N HIS A 679 -28.61 6.61 -23.69
CA HIS A 679 -29.02 5.23 -23.90
C HIS A 679 -27.86 4.39 -24.44
N LEU A 680 -27.84 3.09 -24.11
CA LEU A 680 -27.00 2.07 -24.72
C LEU A 680 -27.91 0.92 -25.22
N ASP A 681 -27.76 0.50 -26.48
CA ASP A 681 -28.54 -0.62 -26.98
C ASP A 681 -28.09 -1.92 -26.32
N SER A 682 -26.78 -2.11 -26.17
CA SER A 682 -26.23 -3.33 -25.59
C SER A 682 -24.92 -3.13 -24.84
N VAL A 683 -24.79 -3.86 -23.71
CA VAL A 683 -23.60 -3.90 -22.87
C VAL A 683 -23.16 -5.34 -22.68
N LEU A 684 -21.84 -5.60 -22.75
CA LEU A 684 -21.25 -6.92 -22.53
C LEU A 684 -20.27 -6.91 -21.36
N ASP A 685 -20.35 -7.94 -20.51
CA ASP A 685 -19.27 -8.38 -19.63
C ASP A 685 -19.01 -9.87 -19.84
N PHE A 686 -17.88 -10.20 -20.44
CA PHE A 686 -17.54 -11.58 -20.83
C PHE A 686 -16.87 -12.38 -19.70
N ALA A 687 -16.73 -11.81 -18.50
CA ALA A 687 -16.27 -12.47 -17.29
C ALA A 687 -17.03 -11.86 -16.10
N CYS A 688 -18.36 -11.93 -16.16
CA CYS A 688 -19.22 -11.03 -15.40
C CYS A 688 -19.27 -11.30 -13.90
N GLY A 689 -18.75 -12.44 -13.42
CA GLY A 689 -18.85 -12.83 -12.03
C GLY A 689 -20.30 -12.76 -11.57
N SER A 690 -20.54 -12.13 -10.43
CA SER A 690 -21.88 -11.88 -9.84
C SER A 690 -22.78 -10.92 -10.64
N GLY A 691 -22.33 -10.35 -11.76
CA GLY A 691 -23.10 -9.40 -12.56
C GLY A 691 -23.17 -7.98 -11.98
N SER A 692 -22.58 -7.73 -10.80
CA SER A 692 -22.58 -6.43 -10.10
C SER A 692 -22.00 -5.29 -10.95
N LEU A 693 -20.99 -5.57 -11.79
CA LEU A 693 -20.40 -4.57 -12.68
C LEU A 693 -21.40 -4.11 -13.76
N LEU A 694 -22.12 -5.05 -14.38
CA LEU A 694 -23.16 -4.77 -15.37
C LEU A 694 -24.33 -3.98 -14.75
N LEU A 695 -24.74 -4.35 -13.54
CA LEU A 695 -25.78 -3.62 -12.79
C LEU A 695 -25.35 -2.18 -12.49
N ASN A 696 -24.08 -1.95 -12.17
CA ASN A 696 -23.57 -0.60 -11.94
C ASN A 696 -23.59 0.24 -13.23
N VAL A 697 -23.34 -0.34 -14.41
CA VAL A 697 -23.55 0.36 -15.70
C VAL A 697 -25.00 0.79 -15.86
N ARG A 698 -25.97 -0.09 -15.55
CA ARG A 698 -27.41 0.24 -15.57
C ARG A 698 -27.75 1.37 -14.60
N HIS A 699 -27.24 1.31 -13.37
CA HIS A 699 -27.47 2.34 -12.36
C HIS A 699 -26.96 3.73 -12.81
N GLN A 700 -25.80 3.79 -13.49
CA GLN A 700 -25.25 5.06 -13.99
C GLN A 700 -26.12 5.75 -15.06
N LEU A 701 -26.91 4.99 -15.83
CA LEU A 701 -27.79 5.48 -16.90
C LEU A 701 -29.28 5.53 -16.52
N GLY A 702 -29.64 4.92 -15.38
CA GLY A 702 -31.02 4.76 -14.92
C GLY A 702 -31.71 3.50 -15.46
N LEU A 703 -32.89 3.18 -14.92
CA LEU A 703 -33.59 1.91 -15.13
C LEU A 703 -33.92 1.57 -16.60
N GLN A 704 -34.09 2.59 -17.44
CA GLN A 704 -34.42 2.48 -18.88
C GLN A 704 -33.24 2.88 -19.79
N GLY A 705 -32.05 3.03 -19.22
CA GLY A 705 -30.87 3.50 -19.93
C GLY A 705 -30.19 2.45 -20.82
N ILE A 706 -30.56 1.17 -20.69
CA ILE A 706 -29.95 0.05 -21.43
C ILE A 706 -31.06 -0.85 -21.99
N SER A 707 -30.99 -1.19 -23.28
CA SER A 707 -31.96 -2.10 -23.90
C SER A 707 -31.70 -3.57 -23.58
N LYS A 708 -30.46 -4.07 -23.71
CA LYS A 708 -30.13 -5.45 -23.36
C LYS A 708 -28.73 -5.63 -22.74
N ILE A 709 -28.66 -6.41 -21.66
CA ILE A 709 -27.43 -6.73 -20.92
C ILE A 709 -26.96 -8.14 -21.28
N TYR A 710 -25.68 -8.28 -21.60
CA TYR A 710 -25.07 -9.56 -21.95
C TYR A 710 -23.93 -9.88 -20.97
N GLY A 711 -23.95 -11.10 -20.42
CA GLY A 711 -22.93 -11.59 -19.50
C GLY A 711 -22.44 -12.97 -19.89
N GLN A 712 -21.17 -13.27 -19.62
CA GLN A 712 -20.65 -14.63 -19.69
C GLN A 712 -19.87 -14.96 -18.42
N GLU A 713 -20.13 -16.13 -17.85
CA GLU A 713 -19.44 -16.63 -16.65
C GLU A 713 -19.16 -18.13 -16.80
N LYS A 714 -17.95 -18.54 -16.40
CA LYS A 714 -17.49 -19.92 -16.52
C LYS A 714 -17.92 -20.78 -15.34
N ASN A 715 -18.01 -20.20 -14.14
CA ASN A 715 -18.37 -20.92 -12.93
C ASN A 715 -19.90 -20.98 -12.78
N ILE A 716 -20.47 -22.18 -12.74
CA ILE A 716 -21.93 -22.37 -12.65
C ILE A 716 -22.57 -21.69 -11.43
N THR A 717 -21.92 -21.76 -10.26
CA THR A 717 -22.40 -21.12 -9.02
C THR A 717 -22.48 -19.61 -9.20
N THR A 718 -21.42 -19.00 -9.72
CA THR A 718 -21.36 -17.56 -9.97
C THR A 718 -22.29 -17.12 -11.11
N TYR A 719 -22.46 -17.96 -12.13
CA TYR A 719 -23.43 -17.76 -13.22
C TYR A 719 -24.87 -17.67 -12.70
N ASN A 720 -25.28 -18.59 -11.83
CA ASN A 720 -26.60 -18.56 -11.22
C ASN A 720 -26.78 -17.35 -10.30
N LEU A 721 -25.73 -17.00 -9.55
CA LEU A 721 -25.71 -15.78 -8.74
C LEU A 721 -25.96 -14.53 -9.59
N ALA A 722 -25.29 -14.40 -10.74
CA ALA A 722 -25.49 -13.27 -11.65
C ALA A 722 -26.93 -13.14 -12.12
N ARG A 723 -27.58 -14.26 -12.46
CA ARG A 723 -28.97 -14.29 -12.91
C ARG A 723 -29.94 -13.89 -11.82
N MET A 724 -29.78 -14.43 -10.60
CA MET A 724 -30.57 -13.98 -9.45
C MET A 724 -30.38 -12.49 -9.19
N ASN A 725 -29.13 -12.02 -9.27
CA ASN A 725 -28.78 -10.64 -9.00
C ASN A 725 -29.43 -9.66 -10.00
N MET A 726 -29.45 -10.02 -11.30
CA MET A 726 -30.16 -9.25 -12.33
C MET A 726 -31.65 -9.12 -12.01
N LEU A 727 -32.30 -10.23 -11.67
CA LEU A 727 -33.73 -10.26 -11.35
C LEU A 727 -34.04 -9.46 -10.09
N LEU A 728 -33.20 -9.54 -9.04
CA LEU A 728 -33.33 -8.78 -7.78
C LEU A 728 -33.28 -7.27 -7.99
N HIS A 729 -32.49 -6.81 -8.95
CA HIS A 729 -32.40 -5.40 -9.32
C HIS A 729 -33.45 -5.00 -10.37
N GLY A 730 -34.50 -5.81 -10.55
CA GLY A 730 -35.61 -5.51 -11.46
C GLY A 730 -35.19 -5.46 -12.94
N VAL A 731 -34.15 -6.18 -13.34
CA VAL A 731 -33.87 -6.42 -14.78
C VAL A 731 -34.78 -7.57 -15.22
N LYS A 732 -35.58 -7.35 -16.25
CA LYS A 732 -36.49 -8.41 -16.75
C LYS A 732 -35.71 -9.50 -17.46
N ASP A 733 -36.23 -10.72 -17.46
CA ASP A 733 -35.66 -11.87 -18.18
C ASP A 733 -35.42 -11.60 -19.69
N SER A 734 -36.27 -10.79 -20.31
CA SER A 734 -36.12 -10.34 -21.70
C SER A 734 -35.05 -9.26 -21.91
N GLU A 735 -34.62 -8.57 -20.85
CA GLU A 735 -33.67 -7.45 -20.87
C GLU A 735 -32.22 -7.91 -20.60
N PHE A 736 -31.99 -9.19 -20.26
CA PHE A 736 -30.63 -9.72 -20.07
C PHE A 736 -30.43 -11.15 -20.59
N GLU A 737 -29.19 -11.49 -20.90
CA GLU A 737 -28.78 -12.84 -21.27
C GLU A 737 -27.40 -13.13 -20.66
N ILE A 738 -27.36 -14.03 -19.67
CA ILE A 738 -26.11 -14.54 -19.10
C ILE A 738 -25.86 -15.94 -19.67
N PHE A 739 -24.66 -16.20 -20.17
CA PHE A 739 -24.25 -17.49 -20.70
C PHE A 739 -23.25 -18.20 -19.78
N HIS A 740 -23.46 -19.50 -19.55
CA HIS A 740 -22.54 -20.35 -18.81
C HIS A 740 -21.53 -21.01 -19.75
N GLY A 741 -20.26 -20.57 -19.70
CA GLY A 741 -19.20 -21.20 -20.49
C GLY A 741 -17.88 -20.42 -20.49
N ASP A 742 -16.83 -21.03 -21.05
CA ASP A 742 -15.49 -20.47 -21.11
C ASP A 742 -15.35 -19.46 -22.27
N THR A 743 -15.01 -18.22 -21.90
CA THR A 743 -14.84 -17.08 -22.80
C THR A 743 -13.67 -17.26 -23.78
N LEU A 744 -12.55 -17.83 -23.32
CA LEU A 744 -11.37 -18.01 -24.16
C LEU A 744 -11.62 -19.09 -25.22
N LEU A 745 -12.38 -20.13 -24.86
CA LEU A 745 -12.83 -21.19 -25.79
C LEU A 745 -13.97 -20.76 -26.73
N ASN A 746 -14.51 -19.55 -26.57
CA ASN A 746 -15.61 -19.00 -27.38
C ASN A 746 -16.86 -19.90 -27.41
N GLN A 747 -17.28 -20.42 -26.26
CA GLN A 747 -18.35 -21.43 -26.20
C GLN A 747 -19.75 -20.88 -26.49
N TRP A 748 -19.95 -19.56 -26.46
CA TRP A 748 -21.25 -18.95 -26.71
C TRP A 748 -21.55 -18.89 -28.22
N GLU A 749 -22.54 -19.65 -28.68
CA GLU A 749 -22.88 -19.75 -30.11
C GLU A 749 -23.15 -18.40 -30.78
N MET A 750 -23.84 -17.47 -30.10
CA MET A 750 -24.11 -16.14 -30.68
C MET A 750 -22.83 -15.36 -30.98
N LEU A 751 -21.77 -15.56 -30.17
CA LEU A 751 -20.48 -14.90 -30.35
C LEU A 751 -19.64 -15.57 -31.45
N LYS A 752 -19.96 -16.80 -31.85
CA LYS A 752 -19.30 -17.55 -32.93
C LYS A 752 -19.85 -17.24 -34.33
N GLU A 753 -20.82 -16.34 -34.45
CA GLU A 753 -21.39 -15.93 -35.75
C GLU A 753 -20.27 -15.50 -36.72
N ALA A 754 -20.10 -16.28 -37.79
CA ALA A 754 -19.03 -16.12 -38.75
C ALA A 754 -19.33 -15.04 -39.79
N ASN A 755 -20.61 -14.69 -39.98
CA ASN A 755 -21.01 -13.60 -40.86
C ASN A 755 -20.73 -12.24 -40.20
N PRO A 756 -19.79 -11.41 -40.72
CA PRO A 756 -19.47 -10.12 -40.12
C PRO A 756 -20.66 -9.17 -40.01
N ALA A 757 -21.67 -9.28 -40.89
CA ALA A 757 -22.87 -8.45 -40.87
C ALA A 757 -23.87 -8.85 -39.77
N LYS A 758 -23.78 -10.08 -39.24
CA LYS A 758 -24.63 -10.60 -38.17
C LYS A 758 -23.89 -10.73 -36.84
N LYS A 759 -22.57 -10.55 -36.85
CA LYS A 759 -21.74 -10.64 -35.66
C LYS A 759 -22.26 -9.70 -34.57
N PRO A 760 -22.48 -10.18 -33.34
CA PRO A 760 -22.89 -9.30 -32.25
C PRO A 760 -21.83 -8.23 -31.98
N SER A 761 -22.29 -7.05 -31.60
CA SER A 761 -21.43 -5.96 -31.18
C SER A 761 -22.12 -5.09 -30.13
N PHE A 762 -21.32 -4.50 -29.24
CA PHE A 762 -21.79 -3.85 -28.01
C PHE A 762 -21.34 -2.40 -27.91
N ASP A 763 -22.19 -1.53 -27.37
CA ASP A 763 -21.89 -0.10 -27.17
C ASP A 763 -20.91 0.11 -26.02
N ALA A 764 -20.99 -0.74 -25.00
CA ALA A 764 -20.06 -0.77 -23.88
C ALA A 764 -19.59 -2.20 -23.61
N VAL A 765 -18.30 -2.34 -23.33
CA VAL A 765 -17.72 -3.60 -22.85
C VAL A 765 -16.99 -3.31 -21.54
N VAL A 766 -17.40 -3.97 -20.46
CA VAL A 766 -16.76 -3.88 -19.15
C VAL A 766 -16.28 -5.25 -18.74
N ALA A 767 -15.14 -5.35 -18.07
CA ALA A 767 -14.67 -6.63 -17.57
C ALA A 767 -13.66 -6.50 -16.44
N ASN A 768 -13.69 -7.49 -15.54
CA ASN A 768 -12.67 -7.74 -14.54
C ASN A 768 -12.27 -9.22 -14.59
N PRO A 769 -11.53 -9.65 -15.63
CA PRO A 769 -11.20 -11.05 -15.83
C PRO A 769 -10.22 -11.56 -14.75
N PRO A 770 -10.07 -12.89 -14.60
CA PRO A 770 -9.07 -13.47 -13.71
C PRO A 770 -7.65 -13.02 -14.09
N PHE A 771 -6.94 -12.43 -13.12
CA PHE A 771 -5.60 -11.86 -13.38
C PHE A 771 -4.54 -12.92 -13.61
N SER A 772 -3.78 -12.75 -14.71
CA SER A 772 -2.68 -13.64 -15.10
C SER A 772 -3.08 -15.12 -15.08
N TYR A 773 -4.31 -15.39 -15.57
CA TYR A 773 -4.85 -16.74 -15.71
C TYR A 773 -3.96 -17.57 -16.64
N ARG A 774 -3.55 -18.76 -16.20
CA ARG A 774 -2.81 -19.70 -17.04
C ARG A 774 -3.78 -20.41 -17.97
N TRP A 775 -3.42 -20.48 -19.24
CA TRP A 775 -4.27 -21.05 -20.29
C TRP A 775 -3.43 -21.82 -21.31
N GLU A 776 -4.11 -22.67 -22.09
CA GLU A 776 -3.49 -23.51 -23.11
C GLU A 776 -3.96 -23.06 -24.51
N PRO A 777 -3.33 -22.04 -25.12
CA PRO A 777 -3.62 -21.64 -26.49
C PRO A 777 -3.24 -22.74 -27.48
N THR A 778 -4.13 -23.03 -28.42
CA THR A 778 -3.88 -23.97 -29.52
C THR A 778 -3.42 -23.23 -30.77
N GLU A 779 -2.77 -23.94 -31.70
CA GLU A 779 -2.40 -23.35 -33.00
C GLU A 779 -3.64 -22.86 -33.78
N ALA A 780 -4.76 -23.57 -33.68
CA ALA A 780 -6.01 -23.14 -34.30
C ALA A 780 -6.50 -21.76 -33.79
N MET A 781 -6.30 -21.46 -32.50
CA MET A 781 -6.65 -20.15 -31.93
C MET A 781 -5.83 -19.01 -32.53
N SER A 782 -4.63 -19.26 -33.08
CA SER A 782 -3.87 -18.21 -33.75
C SER A 782 -4.56 -17.67 -35.01
N ASN A 783 -5.43 -18.50 -35.62
CA ASN A 783 -6.23 -18.14 -36.79
C ASN A 783 -7.63 -17.61 -36.44
N ASP A 784 -8.01 -17.64 -35.16
CA ASP A 784 -9.27 -17.08 -34.67
C ASP A 784 -9.30 -15.57 -34.94
N VAL A 785 -10.42 -15.07 -35.47
CA VAL A 785 -10.62 -13.65 -35.82
C VAL A 785 -10.43 -12.69 -34.64
N ARG A 786 -10.55 -13.18 -33.41
CA ARG A 786 -10.27 -12.41 -32.18
C ARG A 786 -8.78 -12.13 -31.99
N PHE A 787 -7.91 -13.04 -32.45
CA PHE A 787 -6.47 -13.00 -32.17
C PHE A 787 -5.58 -12.83 -33.41
N LYS A 788 -6.05 -13.24 -34.60
CA LYS A 788 -5.26 -13.34 -35.84
C LYS A 788 -4.45 -12.10 -36.19
N ASN A 789 -4.99 -10.90 -35.95
CA ASN A 789 -4.34 -9.63 -36.30
C ASN A 789 -3.37 -9.11 -35.23
N TYR A 790 -3.37 -9.70 -34.03
CA TYR A 790 -2.59 -9.23 -32.87
C TYR A 790 -1.57 -10.27 -32.38
N GLY A 791 -1.88 -11.56 -32.53
CA GLY A 791 -1.16 -12.68 -31.93
C GLY A 791 -1.82 -13.19 -30.65
N LEU A 792 -1.25 -14.27 -30.11
CA LEU A 792 -1.74 -14.94 -28.90
C LEU A 792 -1.01 -14.45 -27.65
N ALA A 793 -1.74 -14.29 -26.56
CA ALA A 793 -1.17 -14.06 -25.24
C ALA A 793 -0.35 -15.30 -24.77
N PRO A 794 0.67 -15.13 -23.90
CA PRO A 794 1.49 -16.25 -23.43
C PRO A 794 0.70 -17.21 -22.54
N LYS A 795 1.11 -18.49 -22.50
CA LYS A 795 0.47 -19.53 -21.66
C LYS A 795 0.37 -19.16 -20.18
N SER A 796 1.36 -18.41 -19.69
CA SER A 796 1.45 -17.97 -18.30
C SER A 796 0.49 -16.84 -17.93
N ALA A 797 -0.11 -16.15 -18.91
CA ALA A 797 -0.98 -14.99 -18.67
C ALA A 797 -1.96 -14.75 -19.84
N ALA A 798 -3.24 -15.02 -19.60
CA ALA A 798 -4.32 -14.79 -20.56
C ALA A 798 -4.84 -13.34 -20.62
N ASP A 799 -4.21 -12.40 -19.90
CA ASP A 799 -4.70 -11.02 -19.72
C ASP A 799 -5.05 -10.34 -21.07
N PHE A 800 -4.13 -10.40 -22.06
CA PHE A 800 -4.39 -9.87 -23.39
C PHE A 800 -5.39 -10.69 -24.22
N ALA A 801 -5.55 -11.99 -23.97
CA ALA A 801 -6.55 -12.78 -24.66
C ALA A 801 -7.98 -12.34 -24.27
N PHE A 802 -8.20 -12.06 -22.98
CA PHE A 802 -9.45 -11.45 -22.50
C PHE A 802 -9.66 -10.04 -23.07
N LEU A 803 -8.63 -9.19 -23.05
CA LEU A 803 -8.72 -7.84 -23.64
C LEU A 803 -9.12 -7.90 -25.12
N LEU A 804 -8.45 -8.74 -25.92
CA LEU A 804 -8.73 -8.87 -27.35
C LEU A 804 -10.11 -9.47 -27.62
N HIS A 805 -10.57 -10.39 -26.77
CA HIS A 805 -11.93 -10.92 -26.85
C HIS A 805 -12.97 -9.80 -26.74
N GLY A 806 -12.93 -9.00 -25.67
CA GLY A 806 -13.84 -7.88 -25.48
C GLY A 806 -13.75 -6.85 -26.60
N PHE A 807 -12.52 -6.50 -26.99
CA PHE A 807 -12.26 -5.51 -28.03
C PHE A 807 -12.82 -5.95 -29.40
N HIS A 808 -12.79 -7.26 -29.71
CA HIS A 808 -13.34 -7.80 -30.95
C HIS A 808 -14.84 -7.49 -31.11
N TYR A 809 -15.62 -7.62 -30.03
CA TYR A 809 -17.08 -7.39 -30.01
C TYR A 809 -17.49 -5.94 -29.70
N LEU A 810 -16.54 -5.01 -29.52
CA LEU A 810 -16.86 -3.60 -29.34
C LEU A 810 -17.41 -2.98 -30.66
N LYS A 811 -18.47 -2.15 -30.60
CA LYS A 811 -18.91 -1.33 -31.74
C LYS A 811 -17.85 -0.26 -32.11
N PRO A 812 -17.83 0.26 -33.34
CA PRO A 812 -16.92 1.37 -33.72
C PRO A 812 -16.99 2.58 -32.78
N GLU A 813 -18.21 3.00 -32.42
CA GLU A 813 -18.50 4.09 -31.47
C GLU A 813 -18.60 3.64 -30.00
N GLY A 814 -18.18 2.41 -29.72
CA GLY A 814 -18.25 1.84 -28.38
C GLY A 814 -17.08 2.26 -27.48
N THR A 815 -17.22 2.04 -26.17
CA THR A 815 -16.11 2.20 -25.22
C THR A 815 -15.95 0.93 -24.38
N MET A 816 -14.71 0.43 -24.31
CA MET A 816 -14.35 -0.70 -23.47
C MET A 816 -13.53 -0.21 -22.28
N ALA A 817 -13.84 -0.66 -21.07
CA ALA A 817 -13.03 -0.47 -19.88
C ALA A 817 -12.76 -1.82 -19.21
N ILE A 818 -11.48 -2.17 -19.03
CA ILE A 818 -11.09 -3.47 -18.48
C ILE A 818 -10.05 -3.30 -17.37
N VAL A 819 -10.24 -4.00 -16.24
CA VAL A 819 -9.27 -4.04 -15.14
C VAL A 819 -8.25 -5.15 -15.40
N LEU A 820 -6.97 -4.83 -15.32
CA LEU A 820 -5.87 -5.77 -15.56
C LEU A 820 -4.70 -5.50 -14.58
N PRO A 821 -3.82 -6.49 -14.32
CA PRO A 821 -2.59 -6.24 -13.57
C PRO A 821 -1.63 -5.37 -14.36
N HIS A 822 -0.81 -4.55 -13.68
CA HIS A 822 0.17 -3.64 -14.32
C HIS A 822 1.11 -4.32 -15.33
N GLY A 823 1.32 -5.63 -15.24
CA GLY A 823 2.20 -6.36 -16.16
C GLY A 823 1.84 -6.17 -17.64
N VAL A 824 0.57 -6.02 -18.00
CA VAL A 824 0.16 -5.80 -19.40
C VAL A 824 0.77 -4.53 -20.00
N LEU A 825 1.09 -3.55 -19.16
CA LEU A 825 1.66 -2.26 -19.56
C LEU A 825 3.11 -2.37 -20.04
N PHE A 826 3.88 -3.35 -19.54
CA PHE A 826 5.33 -3.37 -19.75
C PHE A 826 5.99 -4.73 -19.99
N ARG A 827 5.26 -5.85 -19.87
CA ARG A 827 5.81 -7.18 -20.19
C ARG A 827 6.21 -7.23 -21.67
N GLY A 828 7.35 -7.89 -21.92
CA GLY A 828 7.99 -8.03 -23.23
C GLY A 828 7.42 -9.18 -24.07
N GLY A 829 7.99 -9.42 -25.25
CA GLY A 829 7.73 -10.64 -26.02
C GLY A 829 6.35 -10.63 -26.73
N ALA A 830 5.53 -11.66 -26.53
CA ALA A 830 4.22 -11.75 -27.19
C ALA A 830 3.28 -10.60 -26.79
N GLU A 831 3.27 -10.23 -25.51
CA GLU A 831 2.44 -9.14 -25.00
C GLU A 831 2.89 -7.76 -25.51
N GLU A 832 4.20 -7.56 -25.69
CA GLU A 832 4.74 -6.35 -26.30
C GLU A 832 4.29 -6.19 -27.75
N LYS A 833 4.25 -7.28 -28.52
CA LYS A 833 3.74 -7.28 -29.91
C LYS A 833 2.26 -6.91 -29.97
N ILE A 834 1.43 -7.52 -29.12
CA ILE A 834 0.00 -7.22 -29.03
C ILE A 834 -0.23 -5.75 -28.64
N ARG A 835 0.45 -5.28 -27.58
CA ARG A 835 0.37 -3.89 -27.11
C ARG A 835 0.81 -2.88 -28.17
N THR A 836 1.93 -3.16 -28.84
CA THR A 836 2.44 -2.31 -29.94
C THR A 836 1.41 -2.22 -31.06
N LYS A 837 0.78 -3.34 -31.45
CA LYS A 837 -0.25 -3.34 -32.49
C LYS A 837 -1.48 -2.53 -32.07
N LEU A 838 -1.98 -2.72 -30.85
CA LEU A 838 -3.11 -1.95 -30.32
C LEU A 838 -2.82 -0.44 -30.29
N LEU A 839 -1.59 -0.03 -29.97
CA LEU A 839 -1.17 1.37 -29.98
C LEU A 839 -1.04 1.94 -31.40
N LYS A 840 -0.44 1.18 -32.33
CA LYS A 840 -0.29 1.60 -33.74
C LYS A 840 -1.61 1.72 -34.47
N ASP A 841 -2.59 0.90 -34.08
CA ASP A 841 -3.96 0.97 -34.58
C ASP A 841 -4.82 2.00 -33.83
N ASP A 842 -4.20 2.74 -32.90
CA ASP A 842 -4.82 3.81 -32.13
C ASP A 842 -6.02 3.36 -31.25
N ASN A 843 -5.93 2.13 -30.72
CA ASN A 843 -7.05 1.52 -29.98
C ASN A 843 -7.01 1.75 -28.47
N ILE A 844 -5.86 2.15 -27.90
CA ILE A 844 -5.73 2.46 -26.48
C ILE A 844 -5.93 3.97 -26.28
N ASP A 845 -6.95 4.35 -25.51
CA ASP A 845 -7.34 5.74 -25.26
C ASP A 845 -6.76 6.28 -23.95
N THR A 846 -6.86 5.50 -22.87
CA THR A 846 -6.45 5.90 -21.52
C THR A 846 -5.88 4.72 -20.71
N VAL A 847 -4.85 5.00 -19.93
CA VAL A 847 -4.27 4.11 -18.90
C VAL A 847 -4.49 4.73 -17.52
N ILE A 848 -5.26 4.07 -16.66
CA ILE A 848 -5.52 4.52 -15.28
C ILE A 848 -4.85 3.55 -14.30
N GLY A 849 -3.79 3.97 -13.63
CA GLY A 849 -3.16 3.20 -12.55
C GLY A 849 -3.89 3.40 -11.23
N LEU A 850 -4.26 2.31 -10.57
CA LEU A 850 -4.94 2.34 -9.28
C LEU A 850 -3.98 1.95 -8.14
N PRO A 851 -4.32 2.32 -6.89
CA PRO A 851 -3.60 1.88 -5.71
C PRO A 851 -3.41 0.35 -5.64
N ALA A 852 -2.30 -0.07 -5.03
CA ALA A 852 -2.09 -1.46 -4.65
C ALA A 852 -3.10 -1.88 -3.56
N ASN A 853 -3.29 -3.19 -3.39
CA ASN A 853 -4.08 -3.75 -2.28
C ASN A 853 -5.53 -3.23 -2.24
N LEU A 854 -6.19 -3.12 -3.40
CA LEU A 854 -7.64 -2.82 -3.50
C LEU A 854 -8.49 -4.09 -3.58
N PHE A 855 -7.91 -5.22 -4.01
CA PHE A 855 -8.61 -6.49 -4.18
C PHE A 855 -8.35 -7.41 -3.00
N TYR A 856 -9.40 -8.08 -2.51
CA TYR A 856 -9.34 -8.96 -1.34
C TYR A 856 -8.30 -10.09 -1.45
N SER A 857 -8.06 -10.57 -2.67
CA SER A 857 -7.26 -11.75 -2.95
C SER A 857 -5.87 -11.48 -3.49
N THR A 858 -5.52 -10.21 -3.73
CA THR A 858 -4.18 -9.84 -4.20
C THR A 858 -3.79 -8.43 -3.80
N GLY A 859 -2.55 -8.28 -3.33
CA GLY A 859 -1.95 -6.99 -3.02
C GLY A 859 -1.38 -6.26 -4.24
N ILE A 860 -1.41 -6.86 -5.44
CA ILE A 860 -0.79 -6.26 -6.62
C ILE A 860 -1.50 -4.96 -7.04
N PRO A 861 -0.77 -3.97 -7.56
CA PRO A 861 -1.37 -2.82 -8.23
C PRO A 861 -2.01 -3.26 -9.56
N VAL A 862 -3.16 -2.66 -9.85
CA VAL A 862 -3.92 -2.89 -11.08
C VAL A 862 -4.07 -1.59 -11.87
N CYS A 863 -4.38 -1.73 -13.15
CA CYS A 863 -4.74 -0.61 -14.01
C CYS A 863 -6.07 -0.88 -14.71
N ILE A 864 -6.76 0.20 -15.07
CA ILE A 864 -7.87 0.17 -16.02
C ILE A 864 -7.31 0.60 -17.37
N LEU A 865 -7.51 -0.24 -18.40
CA LEU A 865 -7.30 0.14 -19.79
C LEU A 865 -8.64 0.53 -20.42
N VAL A 866 -8.66 1.71 -21.03
CA VAL A 866 -9.80 2.19 -21.82
C VAL A 866 -9.46 2.05 -23.29
N LEU A 867 -10.31 1.32 -24.04
CA LEU A 867 -10.13 1.07 -25.46
C LEU A 867 -11.32 1.55 -26.28
N LYS A 868 -11.02 2.04 -27.48
CA LYS A 868 -11.98 2.52 -28.48
C LYS A 868 -11.48 2.10 -29.86
N LYS A 869 -12.39 1.81 -30.80
CA LYS A 869 -12.01 1.46 -32.19
C LYS A 869 -11.77 2.68 -33.07
N CYS A 870 -12.45 3.79 -32.77
CA CYS A 870 -12.37 5.01 -33.53
C CYS A 870 -12.22 6.18 -32.55
N LYS A 871 -11.08 6.31 -31.87
CA LYS A 871 -10.86 7.49 -31.01
C LYS A 871 -10.49 8.72 -31.84
N LYS A 872 -10.89 9.91 -31.38
CA LYS A 872 -10.51 11.20 -31.98
C LYS A 872 -9.07 11.64 -31.68
N PRO A 873 -8.56 11.53 -30.43
CA PRO A 873 -7.19 11.94 -30.11
C PRO A 873 -6.19 10.85 -30.49
N ASP A 874 -5.06 11.22 -31.08
CA ASP A 874 -3.93 10.33 -31.45
C ASP A 874 -2.92 10.12 -30.28
N ASP A 875 -3.33 10.51 -29.08
CA ASP A 875 -2.56 10.43 -27.84
C ASP A 875 -3.12 9.37 -26.87
N VAL A 876 -2.38 9.09 -25.81
CA VAL A 876 -2.84 8.27 -24.68
C VAL A 876 -2.83 9.11 -23.41
N LEU A 877 -3.97 9.17 -22.71
CA LEU A 877 -4.05 9.79 -21.40
C LEU A 877 -3.55 8.81 -20.33
N PHE A 878 -2.58 9.23 -19.53
CA PHE A 878 -2.15 8.51 -18.34
C PHE A 878 -2.73 9.18 -17.10
N ILE A 879 -3.32 8.38 -16.20
CA ILE A 879 -3.77 8.82 -14.87
C ILE A 879 -3.11 7.90 -13.84
N ASN A 880 -2.40 8.48 -12.88
CA ASN A 880 -1.70 7.80 -11.80
C ASN A 880 -2.39 8.04 -10.46
N ALA A 881 -3.40 7.24 -10.15
CA ALA A 881 -4.13 7.31 -8.88
C ALA A 881 -3.50 6.46 -7.77
N ALA A 882 -2.27 5.96 -7.93
CA ALA A 882 -1.66 4.99 -7.01
C ALA A 882 -1.53 5.49 -5.55
N GLU A 883 -1.42 6.80 -5.33
CA GLU A 883 -1.31 7.43 -4.02
C GLU A 883 -2.67 7.87 -3.42
N TYR A 884 -3.78 7.71 -4.17
CA TYR A 884 -5.10 8.20 -3.79
C TYR A 884 -5.93 7.11 -3.14
N PHE A 885 -5.66 6.80 -1.86
CA PHE A 885 -6.42 5.82 -1.09
C PHE A 885 -6.41 6.13 0.41
N GLU A 886 -7.45 5.68 1.09
CA GLU A 886 -7.45 5.53 2.55
C GLU A 886 -6.85 4.15 2.88
N LYS A 887 -5.82 4.13 3.73
CA LYS A 887 -5.17 2.89 4.15
C LYS A 887 -6.05 2.15 5.15
N GLY A 888 -6.61 1.01 4.75
CA GLY A 888 -7.34 0.12 5.67
C GLY A 888 -6.44 -0.92 6.32
N LYS A 889 -7.01 -1.70 7.25
CA LYS A 889 -6.29 -2.74 8.02
C LYS A 889 -5.81 -3.91 7.15
N ARG A 890 -6.62 -4.33 6.16
CA ARG A 890 -6.30 -5.45 5.25
C ARG A 890 -6.23 -5.01 3.79
N GLN A 891 -7.06 -4.06 3.39
CA GLN A 891 -7.15 -3.54 2.03
C GLN A 891 -7.19 -2.02 2.07
N ASN A 892 -6.63 -1.38 1.04
CA ASN A 892 -6.79 0.03 0.77
C ASN A 892 -8.22 0.30 0.25
N ARG A 893 -8.70 1.51 0.49
CA ARG A 893 -10.04 1.94 0.08
C ARG A 893 -9.95 3.20 -0.77
N LEU A 894 -10.64 3.21 -1.90
CA LEU A 894 -10.91 4.46 -2.62
C LEU A 894 -12.09 5.16 -1.95
N LEU A 895 -11.91 6.44 -1.61
CA LEU A 895 -12.97 7.30 -1.12
C LEU A 895 -13.77 7.88 -2.31
N PRO A 896 -15.02 8.33 -2.10
CA PRO A 896 -15.82 8.96 -3.15
C PRO A 896 -15.09 10.11 -3.86
N GLU A 897 -14.33 10.93 -3.12
CA GLU A 897 -13.54 12.02 -3.72
C GLU A 897 -12.43 11.50 -4.66
N HIS A 898 -11.80 10.37 -4.35
CA HIS A 898 -10.77 9.77 -5.20
C HIS A 898 -11.37 9.24 -6.50
N ILE A 899 -12.52 8.57 -6.41
CA ILE A 899 -13.27 8.06 -7.56
C ILE A 899 -13.71 9.23 -8.45
N SER A 900 -14.29 10.27 -7.85
CA SER A 900 -14.71 11.47 -8.57
C SER A 900 -13.54 12.16 -9.27
N LYS A 901 -12.35 12.25 -8.63
CA LYS A 901 -11.17 12.85 -9.25
C LYS A 901 -10.70 12.06 -10.48
N ILE A 902 -10.67 10.72 -10.40
CA ILE A 902 -10.31 9.86 -11.54
C ILE A 902 -11.28 10.06 -12.70
N ILE A 903 -12.58 10.05 -12.42
CA ILE A 903 -13.63 10.21 -13.44
C ILE A 903 -13.57 11.60 -14.08
N ASP A 904 -13.48 12.67 -13.28
CA ASP A 904 -13.36 14.06 -13.76
C ASP A 904 -12.11 14.23 -14.64
N THR A 905 -10.99 13.64 -14.24
CA THR A 905 -9.73 13.71 -15.00
C THR A 905 -9.84 12.99 -16.33
N TYR A 906 -10.50 11.83 -16.39
CA TYR A 906 -10.80 11.16 -17.65
C TYR A 906 -11.76 11.98 -18.51
N GLN A 907 -12.87 12.44 -17.92
CA GLN A 907 -13.95 13.15 -18.60
C GLN A 907 -13.45 14.42 -19.29
N PHE A 908 -12.56 15.17 -18.64
CA PHE A 908 -12.03 16.43 -19.15
C PHE A 908 -10.58 16.33 -19.68
N ARG A 909 -9.98 15.14 -19.67
CA ARG A 909 -8.56 14.87 -20.02
C ARG A 909 -7.58 15.87 -19.39
N ARG A 910 -7.82 16.29 -18.13
CA ARG A 910 -6.98 17.29 -17.45
C ARG A 910 -5.57 16.74 -17.26
N SER A 911 -4.56 17.58 -17.53
CA SER A 911 -3.17 17.28 -17.18
C SER A 911 -2.83 17.93 -15.85
N GLU A 912 -2.37 17.13 -14.90
CA GLU A 912 -2.02 17.55 -13.54
C GLU A 912 -0.66 16.97 -13.17
N GLU A 913 0.22 17.79 -12.61
CA GLU A 913 1.56 17.37 -12.23
C GLU A 913 1.52 16.16 -11.29
N ARG A 914 2.38 15.16 -11.53
CA ARG A 914 2.47 13.89 -10.78
C ARG A 914 1.23 12.99 -10.82
N TYR A 915 0.11 13.45 -11.39
CA TYR A 915 -1.15 12.73 -11.38
C TYR A 915 -1.63 12.32 -12.77
N SER A 916 -1.65 13.22 -13.76
CA SER A 916 -2.14 12.89 -15.10
C SER A 916 -1.38 13.61 -16.21
N ARG A 917 -1.21 12.94 -17.34
CA ARG A 917 -0.51 13.50 -18.50
C ARG A 917 -1.05 12.91 -19.79
N ILE A 918 -1.31 13.78 -20.76
CA ILE A 918 -1.55 13.39 -22.14
C ILE A 918 -0.18 13.14 -22.81
N VAL A 919 0.01 11.94 -23.36
CA VAL A 919 1.29 11.52 -23.95
C VAL A 919 1.10 11.24 -25.45
N PRO A 920 1.84 11.92 -26.33
CA PRO A 920 1.76 11.70 -27.76
C PRO A 920 2.36 10.34 -28.16
N MET A 921 1.88 9.77 -29.25
CA MET A 921 2.34 8.46 -29.74
C MET A 921 3.85 8.42 -30.03
N THR A 922 4.45 9.55 -30.44
CA THR A 922 5.90 9.68 -30.70
C THR A 922 6.74 9.43 -29.43
N GLU A 923 6.28 9.91 -28.27
CA GLU A 923 6.95 9.65 -26.99
C GLU A 923 6.78 8.19 -26.56
N ILE A 924 5.62 7.60 -26.80
CA ILE A 924 5.35 6.17 -26.51
C ILE A 924 6.23 5.26 -27.37
N GLU A 925 6.39 5.58 -28.66
CA GLU A 925 7.27 4.85 -29.57
C GLU A 925 8.74 4.96 -29.13
N SER A 926 9.21 6.14 -28.72
CA SER A 926 10.56 6.32 -28.20
C SER A 926 10.83 5.50 -26.93
N ASN A 927 9.78 5.21 -26.16
CA ASN A 927 9.80 4.36 -24.98
C ASN A 927 9.59 2.86 -25.29
N GLY A 928 9.62 2.47 -26.56
CA GLY A 928 9.45 1.07 -26.99
C GLY A 928 8.04 0.55 -26.72
N TYR A 929 7.01 1.39 -26.89
CA TYR A 929 5.61 1.04 -26.65
C TYR A 929 5.34 0.53 -25.22
N ASN A 930 6.17 0.93 -24.26
CA ASN A 930 6.04 0.55 -22.86
C ASN A 930 5.09 1.53 -22.15
N LEU A 931 3.95 1.06 -21.67
CA LEU A 931 2.92 1.88 -21.01
C LEU A 931 3.09 1.95 -19.48
N ASN A 932 4.27 1.61 -18.93
CA ASN A 932 4.53 1.77 -17.50
C ASN A 932 4.36 3.25 -17.12
N ILE A 933 3.39 3.53 -16.25
CA ILE A 933 2.96 4.88 -15.87
C ILE A 933 4.12 5.76 -15.38
N SER A 934 5.05 5.16 -14.61
CA SER A 934 6.24 5.85 -14.08
C SER A 934 7.21 6.39 -15.14
N ARG A 935 7.09 5.97 -16.42
CA ARG A 935 7.85 6.53 -17.54
C ARG A 935 7.32 7.90 -17.97
N TYR A 936 6.05 8.16 -17.73
CA TYR A 936 5.35 9.34 -18.24
C TYR A 936 4.98 10.33 -17.13
N ILE A 937 4.76 9.82 -15.91
CA ILE A 937 4.35 10.60 -14.75
C ILE A 937 5.32 10.29 -13.60
N SER A 938 6.10 11.28 -13.20
CA SER A 938 6.99 11.20 -12.03
C SER A 938 6.21 11.45 -10.76
N THR A 939 6.30 10.56 -9.76
CA THR A 939 5.72 10.80 -8.42
C THR A 939 6.72 11.39 -7.44
N ALA A 940 7.98 11.56 -7.84
CA ALA A 940 9.02 12.06 -6.94
C ALA A 940 8.75 13.52 -6.55
N MET A 941 8.63 13.78 -5.25
CA MET A 941 8.59 15.14 -4.72
C MET A 941 9.88 15.87 -5.10
N SER A 942 9.78 17.16 -5.46
CA SER A 942 10.94 18.04 -5.44
C SER A 942 11.40 18.14 -3.99
N GLU A 943 12.71 17.99 -3.76
CA GLU A 943 13.27 18.31 -2.45
C GLU A 943 13.21 19.82 -2.28
N GLU A 944 12.84 20.29 -1.08
CA GLU A 944 12.95 21.71 -0.77
C GLU A 944 14.41 22.15 -0.98
N GLU A 945 14.55 23.30 -1.64
CA GLU A 945 15.83 23.91 -1.90
C GLU A 945 16.47 24.33 -0.58
N ILE A 946 17.72 23.89 -0.36
CA ILE A 946 18.46 24.24 0.84
C ILE A 946 19.03 25.65 0.69
N ASP A 947 18.67 26.52 1.64
CA ASP A 947 19.24 27.86 1.78
C ASP A 947 20.67 27.76 2.35
N LEU A 948 21.66 28.00 1.50
CA LEU A 948 23.08 27.92 1.87
C LEU A 948 23.50 29.02 2.85
N ASP A 949 22.86 30.20 2.83
CA ASP A 949 23.19 31.31 3.74
C ASP A 949 22.66 31.02 5.16
N ALA A 950 21.46 30.45 5.25
CA ALA A 950 20.92 29.96 6.51
C ALA A 950 21.79 28.84 7.10
N VAL A 951 22.19 27.87 6.28
CA VAL A 951 23.09 26.77 6.72
C VAL A 951 24.45 27.31 7.17
N HIS A 952 25.00 28.31 6.47
CA HIS A 952 26.24 28.97 6.88
C HIS A 952 26.11 29.66 8.24
N SER A 953 24.99 30.36 8.47
CA SER A 953 24.70 30.99 9.76
C SER A 953 24.66 29.96 10.90
N THR A 954 24.01 28.81 10.68
CA THR A 954 23.99 27.69 11.62
C THR A 954 25.39 27.15 11.90
N LEU A 955 26.26 27.00 10.88
CA LEU A 955 27.65 26.56 11.09
C LEU A 955 28.41 27.49 12.06
N LEU A 956 28.24 28.81 11.90
CA LEU A 956 28.88 29.79 12.79
C LEU A 956 28.36 29.70 14.24
N GLU A 957 27.08 29.44 14.43
CA GLU A 957 26.50 29.24 15.75
C GLU A 957 27.01 27.96 16.42
N VAL A 958 27.09 26.87 15.65
CA VAL A 958 27.60 25.60 16.13
C VAL A 958 29.09 25.70 16.51
N GLU A 959 29.89 26.43 15.74
CA GLU A 959 31.30 26.69 16.08
C GLU A 959 31.44 27.45 17.41
N LYS A 960 30.56 28.42 17.70
CA LYS A 960 30.54 29.10 19.00
C LYS A 960 30.16 28.15 20.15
N LYS A 961 29.20 27.24 19.94
CA LYS A 961 28.82 26.21 20.95
C LYS A 961 29.99 25.26 21.22
N ILE A 962 30.69 24.84 20.17
CA ILE A 962 31.92 24.05 20.18
C ILE A 962 32.97 24.76 21.05
N ASP A 963 33.29 26.02 20.77
CA ASP A 963 34.28 26.78 21.54
C ASP A 963 33.91 26.95 23.01
N ALA A 964 32.64 27.26 23.29
CA ALA A 964 32.14 27.44 24.65
C ALA A 964 32.22 26.14 25.46
N SER A 965 31.76 25.01 24.88
CA SER A 965 31.81 23.70 25.53
C SER A 965 33.23 23.21 25.75
N THR A 966 34.16 23.42 24.81
CA THR A 966 35.59 23.09 25.01
C THR A 966 36.22 23.92 26.13
N LYS A 967 35.98 25.24 26.17
CA LYS A 967 36.49 26.09 27.25
C LYS A 967 35.98 25.63 28.62
N ARG A 968 34.69 25.28 28.70
CA ARG A 968 34.08 24.73 29.91
C ARG A 968 34.71 23.40 30.32
N HIS A 969 34.82 22.44 29.40
CA HIS A 969 35.38 21.12 29.72
C HIS A 969 36.86 21.17 30.11
N ASN A 970 37.65 22.02 29.45
CA ASN A 970 39.07 22.19 29.74
C ASN A 970 39.35 22.72 31.15
N GLN A 971 38.39 23.39 31.80
CA GLN A 971 38.52 23.75 33.22
C GLN A 971 38.60 22.50 34.10
N PHE A 972 37.75 21.49 33.86
CA PHE A 972 37.78 20.22 34.58
C PHE A 972 39.04 19.41 34.28
N LEU A 973 39.48 19.34 33.02
CA LEU A 973 40.72 18.64 32.67
C LEU A 973 41.93 19.24 33.39
N LYS A 974 42.00 20.57 33.47
CA LYS A 974 43.05 21.27 34.22
C LYS A 974 43.03 20.91 35.71
N GLU A 975 41.86 20.88 36.34
CA GLU A 975 41.72 20.47 37.74
C GLU A 975 42.16 19.01 37.97
N LEU A 976 41.90 18.12 37.01
CA LEU A 976 42.30 16.72 37.04
C LEU A 976 43.78 16.49 36.65
N GLY A 977 44.51 17.53 36.24
CA GLY A 977 45.91 17.42 35.81
C GLY A 977 46.08 16.80 34.41
N LEU A 978 45.04 16.87 33.57
CA LEU A 978 45.03 16.35 32.20
C LEU A 978 45.29 17.47 31.17
N PRO A 979 45.84 17.12 29.98
CA PRO A 979 46.00 18.09 28.90
C PRO A 979 44.65 18.62 28.40
N PRO A 980 44.55 19.89 27.97
CA PRO A 980 43.32 20.44 27.40
C PRO A 980 42.98 19.80 26.04
N LEU A 981 41.70 19.71 25.72
CA LEU A 981 41.20 19.41 24.38
C LEU A 981 41.50 20.56 23.41
N PRO A 982 41.79 20.24 22.13
CA PRO A 982 42.10 21.20 21.08
C PRO A 982 40.88 22.02 20.61
#